data_AF-A0A3L7NYY2-F1
#
_entry.id   AF-A0A3L7NYY2-F1
#
_cell.length_a   1.000
_cell.length_b   1.000
_cell.length_c   1.000
_cell.angle_alpha   90.00
_cell.angle_beta   90.00
_cell.angle_gamma   90.00
#
_symmetry.space_group_name_H-M   'P 1'
#
loop_
_entity.id
_entity.type
_entity.pdbx_description
1 polymer ?
#
loop_
_entity_poly.entity_id
_entity_poly.type
_entity_poly.pdbx_seq_one_letter_code
_entity_poly.pdbx_strand_id
1 'polypeptide(L)'
;MHREISHADTTFTQEPRLELRALLVLLAGLVVADLWPAWVDWLGAWGLGLPTWPREIFGQRFALVAAVLGGARTLYGALESLLQGRVGADLAVAIAVLAAILLQEPLVAAEVLIIGLIGELLEDWTFRRTQSALGGLVVLTPKRCWRLKEDGTEERALVTELRVGDRVVVRPGAKLPVDGWVISGSSTLDTSALTGESVPAEVGPGSLVLAGSLNHLGSLTIEARSVAEHTVAGQVAELTARALSGKSAIERHADRLARWFLPVVLVLAVVTFLGAYWLESQAATKRAELPPGAWQIARRAAPSALAVLVVACPCALILATPAAIIAALGRLAGTGILLRQGATLERLASVRAFCLDKTGTLTEGRPGLVRLEPLSMTAEELLGLAAGVESGSEHPLGRALVRAAEARGLAPVAVKDQQASPGGGVTGLAGGRQVAAGSARYMKELGIDVTVARSGLEAAEAAGETPVLLAVDGVLAGYMGLLDRARPEAARVIAELRQLGMEKILMLTGDRPAVALRIAGEVGLAEEEVFAGLLPADKAAKVAELESGANSLPCAMLGDGINDAPALARAAAGLAVSQRGFGVDLAAEAGDAVLLGAPLEHLGLLVRLSRRTNEVIGQNILWFALGANLLGVVVTAWLWPLFAPAGWKTQSPLAAAIYHQVASVLVLASSMRLLWFERPAPSFIRSLTEAGDRAGGWIEKFSPGELLHEASHHLGKLFWVSAVAAFLVWCTSGWHAIQQQQQGRVLRFGRLLEGGLQPGFHWRWPWPLERVERVADGQVRTVTVGFRPGSKPTVALPASGGRTWASAHAAEGILRQQEESLMITGDGYLVEMLATVRYRVSASDPFRAIFELAEPDRLVRYAAETVLRELAAESPFSDLLTAKRGALEDKARDRLAARLDKDLHGEAGLDIDGVSLHDLHPPLEVVASYHEVTRAMEGRQQRQNQAQATGLRKRGEQVARDEDALAKAFVDGFNRMEMARATGAAFLARLAARGTAPTLVDFRLFWDTVGGALTGREKVLVDSPGVPMRSNLWLIPPDMFRPAAVGQRTDELERNANLGRRDP
;
A
#
# COMPACT_ATOMS: atom_id res chain seq x y z
N MET A 1 -0.88 18.73 -27.68
CA MET A 1 -0.93 19.48 -26.41
C MET A 1 0.51 19.82 -26.04
N HIS A 2 1.05 20.91 -26.60
CA HIS A 2 2.43 21.32 -26.34
C HIS A 2 2.50 21.83 -24.90
N ARG A 3 3.23 21.10 -24.05
CA ARG A 3 3.61 21.59 -22.73
C ARG A 3 4.61 22.72 -22.94
N GLU A 4 4.22 23.91 -22.51
CA GLU A 4 5.08 25.10 -22.49
C GLU A 4 6.10 24.92 -21.35
N ILE A 5 7.35 24.65 -21.74
CA ILE A 5 8.51 24.39 -20.87
C ILE A 5 9.23 25.72 -20.68
N SER A 6 9.46 26.15 -19.43
CA SER A 6 10.41 27.24 -19.15
C SER A 6 11.84 26.71 -19.17
N HIS A 7 12.84 27.55 -19.44
CA HIS A 7 14.25 27.15 -19.44
C HIS A 7 14.73 26.56 -18.09
N ALA A 8 14.06 26.90 -16.98
CA ALA A 8 14.33 26.30 -15.67
C ALA A 8 13.70 24.90 -15.51
N ASP A 9 12.57 24.62 -16.17
CA ASP A 9 11.92 23.30 -16.11
C ASP A 9 12.85 22.22 -16.66
N THR A 10 13.64 22.45 -17.72
CA THR A 10 14.52 21.43 -18.33
C THR A 10 15.62 20.91 -17.39
N THR A 11 16.09 21.72 -16.45
CA THR A 11 17.19 21.35 -15.55
C THR A 11 16.72 20.52 -14.35
N PHE A 12 15.45 20.70 -13.94
CA PHE A 12 14.80 19.94 -12.86
C PHE A 12 13.88 18.83 -13.37
N THR A 13 13.59 18.79 -14.67
CA THR A 13 12.84 17.72 -15.32
C THR A 13 13.78 16.88 -16.19
N GLN A 14 14.40 15.86 -15.59
CA GLN A 14 14.97 14.79 -16.40
C GLN A 14 13.86 13.87 -16.89
N GLU A 15 13.93 13.50 -18.17
CA GLU A 15 13.02 12.50 -18.73
C GLU A 15 13.11 11.21 -17.91
N PRO A 16 11.97 10.58 -17.57
CA PRO A 16 12.00 9.30 -16.88
C PRO A 16 12.77 8.30 -17.75
N ARG A 17 13.81 7.67 -17.17
CA ARG A 17 14.57 6.57 -17.78
C ARG A 17 13.70 5.31 -17.91
N LEU A 18 12.64 5.41 -18.71
CA LEU A 18 11.66 4.35 -18.97
C LEU A 18 12.34 3.11 -19.56
N GLU A 19 13.38 3.32 -20.38
CA GLU A 19 14.20 2.25 -20.96
C GLU A 19 14.89 1.39 -19.88
N LEU A 20 15.53 2.03 -18.89
CA LEU A 20 16.18 1.32 -17.78
C LEU A 20 15.18 0.56 -16.91
N ARG A 21 14.01 1.16 -16.66
CA ARG A 21 12.93 0.50 -15.91
C ARG A 21 12.36 -0.69 -16.68
N ALA A 22 12.14 -0.54 -17.99
CA ALA A 22 11.66 -1.61 -18.85
C ALA A 22 12.69 -2.76 -18.92
N LEU A 23 13.97 -2.43 -19.04
CA LEU A 23 15.06 -3.41 -19.00
C LEU A 23 15.10 -4.14 -17.65
N LEU A 24 15.03 -3.43 -16.52
CA LEU A 24 14.99 -4.07 -15.20
C LEU A 24 13.79 -5.00 -15.06
N VAL A 25 12.58 -4.56 -15.45
CA VAL A 25 11.37 -5.39 -15.38
C VAL A 25 11.51 -6.64 -16.23
N LEU A 26 12.07 -6.51 -17.44
CA LEU A 26 12.34 -7.65 -18.31
C LEU A 26 13.31 -8.65 -17.67
N LEU A 27 14.47 -8.17 -17.19
CA LEU A 27 15.50 -9.01 -16.60
C LEU A 27 15.03 -9.66 -15.29
N ALA A 28 14.37 -8.90 -14.42
CA ALA A 28 13.78 -9.42 -13.19
C ALA A 28 12.70 -10.46 -13.49
N GLY A 29 11.86 -10.23 -14.50
CA GLY A 29 10.87 -11.20 -14.96
C GLY A 29 11.50 -12.52 -15.42
N LEU A 30 12.60 -12.46 -16.17
CA LEU A 30 13.34 -13.65 -16.61
C LEU A 30 13.99 -14.39 -15.44
N VAL A 31 14.59 -13.69 -14.47
CA VAL A 31 15.18 -14.33 -13.28
C VAL A 31 14.11 -14.94 -12.37
N VAL A 32 12.99 -14.26 -12.17
CA VAL A 32 11.84 -14.82 -11.45
C VAL A 32 11.33 -16.08 -12.17
N ALA A 33 11.24 -16.07 -13.50
CA ALA A 33 10.87 -17.25 -14.27
C ALA A 33 11.87 -18.42 -14.11
N ASP A 34 13.17 -18.15 -14.00
CA ASP A 34 14.21 -19.17 -13.72
C ASP A 34 14.09 -19.77 -12.32
N LEU A 35 13.83 -18.92 -11.32
CA LEU A 35 13.72 -19.30 -9.90
C LEU A 35 12.38 -19.94 -9.55
N TRP A 36 11.31 -19.61 -10.29
CA TRP A 36 9.95 -20.03 -9.98
C TRP A 36 9.80 -21.55 -9.75
N PRO A 37 10.35 -22.44 -10.59
CA PRO A 37 10.20 -23.87 -10.36
C PRO A 37 10.87 -24.31 -9.06
N ALA A 38 12.02 -23.73 -8.69
CA ALA A 38 12.68 -24.04 -7.42
C ALA A 38 11.84 -23.60 -6.20
N TRP A 39 11.16 -22.47 -6.31
CA TRP A 39 10.27 -21.97 -5.26
C TRP A 39 9.00 -22.81 -5.16
N VAL A 40 8.44 -23.25 -6.28
CA VAL A 40 7.31 -24.16 -6.33
C VAL A 40 7.68 -25.51 -5.69
N ASP A 41 8.86 -26.06 -6.01
CA ASP A 41 9.35 -27.31 -5.40
C ASP A 41 9.52 -27.15 -3.88
N TRP A 42 10.09 -26.02 -3.45
CA TRP A 42 10.25 -25.71 -2.03
C TRP A 42 8.90 -25.59 -1.33
N LEU A 43 7.94 -24.81 -1.87
CA LEU A 43 6.58 -24.68 -1.32
C LEU A 43 5.78 -26.00 -1.37
N GLY A 44 6.04 -26.83 -2.38
CA GLY A 44 5.50 -28.18 -2.50
C GLY A 44 5.90 -29.08 -1.33
N ALA A 45 7.12 -28.92 -0.80
CA ALA A 45 7.55 -29.61 0.42
C ALA A 45 6.74 -29.22 1.67
N TRP A 46 6.05 -28.07 1.65
CA TRP A 46 5.11 -27.62 2.68
C TRP A 46 3.65 -27.97 2.36
N GLY A 47 3.40 -28.77 1.33
CA GLY A 47 2.06 -29.23 0.93
C GLY A 47 1.28 -28.27 0.02
N LEU A 48 1.94 -27.26 -0.57
CA LEU A 48 1.34 -26.30 -1.50
C LEU A 48 1.70 -26.62 -2.95
N GLY A 49 0.72 -27.09 -3.72
CA GLY A 49 0.90 -27.35 -5.16
C GLY A 49 0.67 -26.09 -6.00
N LEU A 50 1.74 -25.54 -6.57
CA LEU A 50 1.70 -24.40 -7.49
C LEU A 50 2.00 -24.84 -8.94
N PRO A 51 1.54 -24.10 -9.96
CA PRO A 51 1.88 -24.41 -11.35
C PRO A 51 3.34 -24.10 -11.60
N THR A 52 4.05 -25.01 -12.26
CA THR A 52 5.47 -24.85 -12.62
C THR A 52 5.65 -24.87 -14.14
N TRP A 53 6.82 -24.45 -14.61
CA TRP A 53 7.23 -24.47 -16.01
C TRP A 53 8.70 -24.90 -16.13
N PRO A 54 9.15 -25.33 -17.32
CA PRO A 54 10.57 -25.61 -17.55
C PRO A 54 11.41 -24.36 -17.26
N ARG A 55 12.60 -24.51 -16.66
CA ARG A 55 13.55 -23.39 -16.42
C ARG A 55 14.24 -22.90 -17.71
N GLU A 56 13.88 -23.48 -18.85
CA GLU A 56 14.55 -23.28 -20.13
C GLU A 56 13.58 -22.75 -21.18
N ILE A 57 14.07 -21.84 -22.01
CA ILE A 57 13.42 -21.33 -23.21
C ILE A 57 14.35 -21.59 -24.40
N PHE A 58 13.86 -22.31 -25.41
CA PHE A 58 14.67 -22.77 -26.55
C PHE A 58 15.94 -23.56 -26.16
N GLY A 59 15.89 -24.33 -25.06
CA GLY A 59 17.02 -25.11 -24.54
C GLY A 59 18.08 -24.28 -23.80
N GLN A 60 17.80 -23.02 -23.50
CA GLN A 60 18.67 -22.14 -22.71
C GLN A 60 17.96 -21.67 -21.44
N ARG A 61 18.68 -21.61 -20.32
CA ARG A 61 18.11 -21.14 -19.05
C ARG A 61 17.64 -19.69 -19.15
N PHE A 62 16.52 -19.36 -18.51
CA PHE A 62 16.02 -17.97 -18.47
C PHE A 62 17.04 -17.01 -17.84
N ALA A 63 17.76 -17.46 -16.81
CA ALA A 63 18.85 -16.68 -16.22
C ALA A 63 19.97 -16.36 -17.22
N LEU A 64 20.28 -17.27 -18.15
CA LEU A 64 21.32 -17.02 -19.16
C LEU A 64 20.85 -15.97 -20.17
N VAL A 65 19.58 -16.02 -20.59
CA VAL A 65 18.98 -15.00 -21.46
C VAL A 65 19.02 -13.64 -20.78
N ALA A 66 18.67 -13.56 -19.49
CA ALA A 66 18.77 -12.33 -18.71
C ALA A 66 20.23 -11.83 -18.62
N ALA A 67 21.17 -12.73 -18.33
CA ALA A 67 22.59 -12.40 -18.24
C ALA A 67 23.17 -11.86 -19.57
N VAL A 68 22.77 -12.44 -20.70
CA VAL A 68 23.21 -11.96 -22.02
C VAL A 68 22.60 -10.60 -22.36
N LEU A 69 21.30 -10.41 -22.13
CA LEU A 69 20.62 -9.14 -22.42
C LEU A 69 21.16 -7.97 -21.56
N GLY A 70 21.27 -8.16 -20.24
CA GLY A 70 21.84 -7.15 -19.35
C GLY A 70 23.36 -7.01 -19.53
N GLY A 71 24.04 -8.12 -19.80
CA GLY A 71 25.49 -8.17 -20.02
C GLY A 71 25.91 -7.45 -21.29
N ALA A 72 25.12 -7.50 -22.36
CA ALA A 72 25.41 -6.80 -23.62
C ALA A 72 25.52 -5.28 -23.41
N ARG A 73 24.59 -4.68 -22.65
CA ARG A 73 24.64 -3.24 -22.29
C ARG A 73 25.90 -2.92 -21.49
N THR A 74 26.17 -3.71 -20.45
CA THR A 74 27.31 -3.48 -19.54
C THR A 74 28.64 -3.65 -20.27
N LEU A 75 28.75 -4.67 -21.12
CA LEU A 75 29.92 -4.94 -21.94
C LEU A 75 30.15 -3.82 -22.95
N TYR A 76 29.10 -3.32 -23.60
CA TYR A 76 29.21 -2.18 -24.51
C TYR A 76 29.77 -0.94 -23.80
N GLY A 77 29.20 -0.57 -22.63
CA GLY A 77 29.70 0.56 -21.84
C GLY A 77 31.13 0.37 -21.32
N ALA A 78 31.48 -0.85 -20.92
CA ALA A 78 32.84 -1.21 -20.51
C ALA A 78 33.85 -1.08 -21.67
N LEU A 79 33.50 -1.55 -22.86
CA LEU A 79 34.35 -1.45 -24.06
C LEU A 79 34.51 0.00 -24.50
N GLU A 80 33.43 0.78 -24.49
CA GLU A 80 33.48 2.21 -24.80
C GLU A 80 34.41 2.95 -23.81
N SER A 81 34.26 2.70 -22.52
CA SER A 81 35.14 3.27 -21.48
C SER A 81 36.60 2.87 -21.68
N LEU A 82 36.85 1.60 -22.00
CA LEU A 82 38.20 1.08 -22.26
C LEU A 82 38.83 1.73 -23.50
N LEU A 83 38.07 1.91 -24.58
CA LEU A 83 38.51 2.59 -25.81
C LEU A 83 38.83 4.08 -25.55
N GLN A 84 38.15 4.71 -24.59
CA GLN A 84 38.46 6.06 -24.12
C GLN A 84 39.64 6.11 -23.13
N GLY A 85 40.31 4.99 -22.87
CA GLY A 85 41.43 4.89 -21.92
C GLY A 85 41.02 4.93 -20.45
N ARG A 86 39.74 4.72 -20.14
CA ARG A 86 39.19 4.73 -18.77
C ARG A 86 38.92 3.30 -18.30
N VAL A 87 39.61 2.91 -17.22
CA VAL A 87 39.33 1.66 -16.51
C VAL A 87 38.39 1.99 -15.36
N GLY A 88 37.12 1.62 -15.51
CA GLY A 88 36.03 1.95 -14.58
C GLY A 88 35.32 0.72 -14.02
N ALA A 89 34.29 0.98 -13.20
CA ALA A 89 33.45 -0.03 -12.57
C ALA A 89 32.75 -0.95 -13.58
N ASP A 90 32.31 -0.40 -14.71
CA ASP A 90 31.60 -1.15 -15.76
C ASP A 90 32.44 -2.32 -16.28
N LEU A 91 33.77 -2.12 -16.37
CA LEU A 91 34.69 -3.17 -16.77
C LEU A 91 34.81 -4.27 -15.71
N ALA A 92 34.80 -3.91 -14.43
CA ALA A 92 34.81 -4.88 -13.34
C ALA A 92 33.55 -5.77 -13.37
N VAL A 93 32.38 -5.14 -13.54
CA VAL A 93 31.10 -5.85 -13.65
C VAL A 93 31.05 -6.71 -14.90
N ALA A 94 31.49 -6.19 -16.05
CA ALA A 94 31.54 -6.96 -17.30
C ALA A 94 32.43 -8.20 -17.18
N ILE A 95 33.60 -8.09 -16.53
CA ILE A 95 34.49 -9.23 -16.26
C ILE A 95 33.82 -10.25 -15.33
N ALA A 96 33.18 -9.80 -14.25
CA ALA A 96 32.49 -10.68 -13.31
C ALA A 96 31.32 -11.44 -13.97
N VAL A 97 30.52 -10.75 -14.78
CA VAL A 97 29.40 -11.33 -15.55
C VAL A 97 29.91 -12.34 -16.58
N LEU A 98 30.96 -11.98 -17.34
CA LEU A 98 31.56 -12.89 -18.32
C LEU A 98 32.13 -14.14 -17.62
N ALA A 99 32.83 -13.96 -16.50
CA ALA A 99 33.37 -15.07 -15.71
C ALA A 99 32.25 -15.98 -15.18
N ALA A 100 31.15 -15.42 -14.67
CA ALA A 100 29.99 -16.18 -14.22
C ALA A 100 29.34 -16.99 -15.36
N ILE A 101 29.18 -16.40 -16.54
CA ILE A 101 28.66 -17.11 -17.73
C ILE A 101 29.59 -18.27 -18.14
N LEU A 102 30.90 -18.01 -18.22
CA LEU A 102 31.90 -19.03 -18.59
C LEU A 102 31.96 -20.18 -17.57
N LEU A 103 31.73 -19.88 -16.29
CA LEU A 103 31.68 -20.87 -15.21
C LEU A 103 30.33 -21.60 -15.11
N GLN A 104 29.40 -21.35 -16.03
CA GLN A 104 28.05 -21.94 -16.05
C GLN A 104 27.21 -21.55 -14.83
N GLU A 105 27.41 -20.33 -14.31
CA GLU A 105 26.64 -19.72 -13.22
C GLU A 105 25.78 -18.55 -13.75
N PRO A 106 24.81 -18.79 -14.67
CA PRO A 106 24.05 -17.73 -15.31
C PRO A 106 23.15 -16.97 -14.34
N LEU A 107 22.73 -17.60 -13.22
CA LEU A 107 21.94 -16.95 -12.19
C LEU A 107 22.73 -15.83 -11.50
N VAL A 108 23.98 -16.10 -11.15
CA VAL A 108 24.89 -15.12 -10.52
C VAL A 108 25.16 -13.96 -11.48
N ALA A 109 25.37 -14.27 -12.77
CA ALA A 109 25.58 -13.26 -13.80
C ALA A 109 24.35 -12.32 -13.94
N ALA A 110 23.15 -12.90 -14.05
CA ALA A 110 21.91 -12.14 -14.17
C ALA A 110 21.59 -11.33 -12.91
N GLU A 111 21.85 -11.91 -11.73
CA GLU A 111 21.64 -11.25 -10.45
C GLU A 111 22.51 -10.00 -10.31
N VAL A 112 23.83 -10.11 -10.58
CA VAL A 112 24.76 -8.96 -10.53
C VAL A 112 24.27 -7.82 -11.42
N LEU A 113 23.77 -8.14 -12.62
CA LEU A 113 23.24 -7.14 -13.55
C LEU A 113 21.94 -6.49 -13.06
N ILE A 114 20.98 -7.29 -12.58
CA ILE A 114 19.71 -6.79 -12.03
C ILE A 114 19.97 -5.87 -10.84
N ILE A 115 20.85 -6.30 -9.94
CA ILE A 115 21.27 -5.55 -8.77
C ILE A 115 21.96 -4.24 -9.18
N GLY A 116 22.89 -4.28 -10.14
CA GLY A 116 23.55 -3.08 -10.66
C GLY A 116 22.52 -2.08 -11.21
N LEU A 117 21.55 -2.57 -11.98
CA LEU A 117 20.45 -1.77 -12.52
C LEU A 117 19.53 -1.21 -11.43
N ILE A 118 19.25 -1.97 -10.37
CA ILE A 118 18.52 -1.48 -9.19
C ILE A 118 19.32 -0.37 -8.51
N GLY A 119 20.64 -0.54 -8.37
CA GLY A 119 21.56 0.48 -7.85
C GLY A 119 21.50 1.77 -8.67
N GLU A 120 21.64 1.67 -10.00
CA GLU A 120 21.52 2.82 -10.92
C GLU A 120 20.14 3.49 -10.82
N LEU A 121 19.07 2.71 -10.70
CA LEU A 121 17.70 3.23 -10.56
C LEU A 121 17.44 3.87 -9.20
N LEU A 122 18.02 3.33 -8.12
CA LEU A 122 17.97 3.92 -6.78
C LEU A 122 18.79 5.22 -6.73
N GLU A 123 19.96 5.26 -7.36
CA GLU A 123 20.76 6.47 -7.51
C GLU A 123 19.96 7.54 -8.26
N ASP A 124 19.43 7.21 -9.43
CA ASP A 124 18.59 8.08 -10.26
C ASP A 124 17.29 8.51 -9.54
N TRP A 125 16.67 7.60 -8.77
CA TRP A 125 15.51 7.93 -7.94
C TRP A 125 15.86 8.89 -6.80
N THR A 126 16.92 8.62 -6.04
CA THR A 126 17.40 9.47 -4.94
C THR A 126 17.81 10.85 -5.48
N PHE A 127 18.50 10.88 -6.61
CA PHE A 127 18.90 12.11 -7.30
C PHE A 127 17.67 12.93 -7.68
N ARG A 128 16.71 12.33 -8.39
CA ARG A 128 15.45 13.01 -8.78
C ARG A 128 14.61 13.43 -7.59
N ARG A 129 14.52 12.60 -6.54
CA ARG A 129 13.72 12.91 -5.34
C ARG A 129 14.27 14.15 -4.66
N THR A 130 15.59 14.25 -4.54
CA THR A 130 16.23 15.42 -3.95
C THR A 130 16.20 16.61 -4.89
N GLN A 131 16.41 16.43 -6.20
CA GLN A 131 16.20 17.47 -7.21
C GLN A 131 14.77 18.00 -7.19
N SER A 132 13.77 17.15 -6.97
CA SER A 132 12.37 17.54 -6.91
C SER A 132 12.03 18.22 -5.58
N ALA A 133 12.62 17.78 -4.47
CA ALA A 133 12.48 18.47 -3.18
C ALA A 133 13.10 19.88 -3.24
N LEU A 134 14.27 20.00 -3.88
CA LEU A 134 14.91 21.28 -4.18
C LEU A 134 14.14 22.08 -5.25
N GLY A 135 13.59 21.42 -6.26
CA GLY A 135 12.76 22.01 -7.31
C GLY A 135 11.42 22.51 -6.80
N GLY A 136 10.92 21.98 -5.67
CA GLY A 136 9.79 22.55 -4.93
C GLY A 136 10.08 23.98 -4.42
N LEU A 137 11.35 24.32 -4.20
CA LEU A 137 11.83 25.68 -3.95
C LEU A 137 12.02 26.50 -5.22
N VAL A 138 11.83 25.92 -6.41
CA VAL A 138 11.96 26.57 -7.73
C VAL A 138 10.58 26.81 -8.37
N VAL A 139 9.53 26.08 -7.96
CA VAL A 139 8.13 26.40 -8.31
C VAL A 139 7.58 27.52 -7.41
N LEU A 140 8.36 28.60 -7.28
CA LEU A 140 7.96 29.77 -6.51
C LEU A 140 7.26 30.78 -7.40
N THR A 141 7.65 30.94 -8.66
CA THR A 141 7.02 31.92 -9.54
C THR A 141 5.80 31.36 -10.28
N PRO A 142 4.71 32.14 -10.40
CA PRO A 142 3.56 31.76 -11.20
C PRO A 142 3.94 31.71 -12.69
N LYS A 143 3.30 30.83 -13.48
CA LYS A 143 3.52 30.78 -14.95
C LYS A 143 2.83 31.92 -15.71
N ARG A 144 1.76 32.48 -15.13
CA ARG A 144 0.94 33.56 -15.70
C ARG A 144 0.72 34.66 -14.67
N CYS A 145 0.66 35.90 -15.14
CA CYS A 145 0.44 37.08 -14.32
C CYS A 145 -0.52 38.07 -15.00
N TRP A 146 -0.97 39.06 -14.24
CA TRP A 146 -1.75 40.18 -14.76
C TRP A 146 -0.81 41.36 -15.05
N ARG A 147 -0.57 41.65 -16.32
CA ARG A 147 0.16 42.86 -16.75
C ARG A 147 -0.82 44.01 -16.90
N LEU A 148 -0.47 45.17 -16.37
CA LEU A 148 -1.21 46.42 -16.51
C LEU A 148 -0.66 47.18 -17.73
N LYS A 149 -1.51 47.44 -18.71
CA LYS A 149 -1.17 48.25 -19.89
C LYS A 149 -1.16 49.74 -19.58
N GLU A 150 -0.55 50.52 -20.47
CA GLU A 150 -0.54 52.00 -20.38
C GLU A 150 -1.95 52.62 -20.38
N ASP A 151 -2.93 51.94 -20.99
CA ASP A 151 -4.35 52.34 -21.00
C ASP A 151 -5.10 52.03 -19.69
N GLY A 152 -4.43 51.43 -18.71
CA GLY A 152 -4.99 51.04 -17.41
C GLY A 152 -5.74 49.70 -17.41
N THR A 153 -5.76 48.96 -18.52
CA THR A 153 -6.41 47.64 -18.58
C THR A 153 -5.48 46.51 -18.13
N GLU A 154 -6.04 45.50 -17.45
CA GLU A 154 -5.32 44.29 -17.04
C GLU A 154 -5.39 43.23 -18.15
N GLU A 155 -4.25 42.68 -18.56
CA GLU A 155 -4.17 41.54 -19.45
C GLU A 155 -3.46 40.35 -18.81
N ARG A 156 -3.83 39.13 -19.20
CA ARG A 156 -3.20 37.91 -18.70
C ARG A 156 -2.03 37.52 -19.61
N ALA A 157 -0.80 37.70 -19.13
CA ALA A 157 0.44 37.40 -19.86
C ALA A 157 1.17 36.19 -19.25
N LEU A 158 2.07 35.58 -20.02
CA LEU A 158 3.04 34.63 -19.47
C LEU A 158 4.18 35.40 -18.78
N VAL A 159 4.71 34.86 -17.68
CA VAL A 159 5.83 35.53 -16.97
C VAL A 159 7.08 35.65 -17.85
N THR A 160 7.26 34.76 -18.82
CA THR A 160 8.34 34.82 -19.83
C THR A 160 8.18 35.94 -20.84
N GLU A 161 7.00 36.56 -20.95
CA GLU A 161 6.72 37.68 -21.86
C GLU A 161 6.91 39.05 -21.19
N LEU A 162 7.11 39.07 -19.87
CA LEU A 162 7.32 40.30 -19.11
C LEU A 162 8.68 40.92 -19.43
N ARG A 163 8.72 42.25 -19.41
CA ARG A 163 9.95 43.04 -19.57
C ARG A 163 10.18 43.91 -18.34
N VAL A 164 11.42 44.31 -18.13
CA VAL A 164 11.77 45.32 -17.13
C VAL A 164 10.99 46.60 -17.44
N GLY A 165 10.36 47.19 -16.42
CA GLY A 165 9.45 48.33 -16.50
C GLY A 165 7.96 47.95 -16.61
N ASP A 166 7.62 46.70 -16.92
CA ASP A 166 6.21 46.27 -16.97
C ASP A 166 5.57 46.39 -15.58
N ARG A 167 4.33 46.89 -15.53
CA ARG A 167 3.54 46.96 -14.29
C ARG A 167 2.71 45.69 -14.15
N VAL A 168 2.83 45.03 -13.01
CA VAL A 168 2.20 43.73 -12.76
C VAL A 168 1.30 43.82 -11.55
N VAL A 169 0.05 43.39 -11.69
CA VAL A 169 -0.95 43.38 -10.62
C VAL A 169 -0.94 42.02 -9.92
N VAL A 170 -0.73 42.03 -8.62
CA VAL A 170 -0.69 40.84 -7.77
C VAL A 170 -1.83 40.92 -6.76
N ARG A 171 -2.78 40.01 -6.90
CA ARG A 171 -3.98 39.92 -6.07
C ARG A 171 -3.68 39.25 -4.72
N PRO A 172 -4.54 39.40 -3.69
CA PRO A 172 -4.43 38.65 -2.45
C PRO A 172 -4.39 37.14 -2.70
N GLY A 173 -3.52 36.41 -1.99
CA GLY A 173 -3.28 34.98 -2.15
C GLY A 173 -2.47 34.58 -3.40
N ALA A 174 -2.07 35.52 -4.25
CA ALA A 174 -1.26 35.23 -5.43
C ALA A 174 0.25 35.33 -5.12
N LYS A 175 1.05 34.54 -5.82
CA LYS A 175 2.50 34.65 -5.77
C LYS A 175 3.00 35.78 -6.67
N LEU A 176 4.07 36.44 -6.28
CA LEU A 176 4.68 37.52 -7.05
C LEU A 176 5.39 36.95 -8.30
N PRO A 177 5.17 37.50 -9.50
CA PRO A 177 5.78 37.00 -10.74
C PRO A 177 7.18 37.55 -11.04
N VAL A 178 7.54 38.70 -10.44
CA VAL A 178 8.74 39.47 -10.76
C VAL A 178 9.35 40.05 -9.49
N ASP A 179 10.65 40.37 -9.55
CA ASP A 179 11.27 41.23 -8.54
C ASP A 179 11.03 42.68 -8.95
N GLY A 180 10.66 43.54 -7.99
CA GLY A 180 10.24 44.89 -8.36
C GLY A 180 9.89 45.80 -7.20
N TRP A 181 9.50 47.02 -7.54
CA TRP A 181 9.06 48.03 -6.57
C TRP A 181 7.54 48.07 -6.52
N VAL A 182 6.96 48.10 -5.32
CA VAL A 182 5.54 48.37 -5.16
C VAL A 182 5.28 49.83 -5.55
N ILE A 183 4.49 50.04 -6.61
CA ILE A 183 4.03 51.38 -7.01
C ILE A 183 2.80 51.78 -6.18
N SER A 184 1.88 50.85 -5.97
CA SER A 184 0.64 51.09 -5.24
C SER A 184 0.14 49.84 -4.51
N GLY A 185 -0.64 50.08 -3.45
CA GLY A 185 -1.13 49.05 -2.53
C GLY A 185 -0.21 48.83 -1.33
N SER A 186 -0.75 48.19 -0.30
CA SER A 186 -0.01 47.71 0.87
C SER A 186 -0.47 46.30 1.22
N SER A 187 0.44 45.48 1.73
CA SER A 187 0.20 44.08 2.06
C SER A 187 1.26 43.53 3.03
N THR A 188 1.06 42.31 3.49
CA THR A 188 2.10 41.46 4.06
C THR A 188 2.51 40.37 3.06
N LEU A 189 3.81 40.17 2.90
CA LEU A 189 4.39 39.13 2.03
C LEU A 189 5.03 38.02 2.85
N ASP A 190 4.67 36.79 2.57
CA ASP A 190 5.41 35.63 3.04
C ASP A 190 6.59 35.35 2.09
N THR A 191 7.80 35.50 2.64
CA THR A 191 9.08 35.25 1.96
C THR A 191 9.75 33.96 2.43
N SER A 192 9.09 33.17 3.30
CA SER A 192 9.63 31.97 3.95
C SER A 192 10.22 30.96 2.97
N ALA A 193 9.64 30.87 1.76
CA ALA A 193 10.11 29.95 0.74
C ALA A 193 11.49 30.30 0.16
N LEU A 194 11.91 31.57 0.24
CA LEU A 194 13.21 32.06 -0.23
C LEU A 194 14.18 32.33 0.93
N THR A 195 13.71 32.97 1.99
CA THR A 195 14.53 33.46 3.10
C THR A 195 14.53 32.51 4.31
N GLY A 196 13.54 31.62 4.42
CA GLY A 196 13.32 30.79 5.61
C GLY A 196 12.66 31.53 6.78
N GLU A 197 12.41 32.84 6.67
CA GLU A 197 11.75 33.63 7.71
C GLU A 197 10.24 33.34 7.75
N SER A 198 9.73 32.92 8.90
CA SER A 198 8.33 32.51 9.09
C SER A 198 7.37 33.67 9.38
N VAL A 199 7.89 34.88 9.62
CA VAL A 199 7.08 36.08 9.89
C VAL A 199 6.88 36.85 8.58
N PRO A 200 5.64 37.08 8.13
CA PRO A 200 5.37 37.87 6.93
C PRO A 200 5.88 39.31 7.04
N ALA A 201 6.52 39.81 5.98
CA ALA A 201 7.07 41.16 5.91
C ALA A 201 6.02 42.16 5.42
N GLU A 202 5.83 43.28 6.13
CA GLU A 202 4.97 44.38 5.68
C GLU A 202 5.60 45.13 4.50
N VAL A 203 4.80 45.42 3.47
CA VAL A 203 5.21 46.13 2.25
C VAL A 203 4.17 47.16 1.83
N GLY A 204 4.65 48.28 1.28
CA GLY A 204 3.84 49.37 0.73
C GLY A 204 4.57 50.09 -0.40
N PRO A 205 4.05 51.23 -0.92
CA PRO A 205 4.67 51.94 -2.01
C PRO A 205 6.15 52.26 -1.75
N GLY A 206 7.01 52.01 -2.73
CA GLY A 206 8.47 52.12 -2.61
C GLY A 206 9.17 50.93 -1.94
N SER A 207 8.42 49.94 -1.45
CA SER A 207 8.99 48.70 -0.92
C SER A 207 9.45 47.78 -2.05
N LEU A 208 10.59 47.13 -1.83
CA LEU A 208 11.10 46.08 -2.72
C LEU A 208 10.41 44.75 -2.41
N VAL A 209 10.02 44.03 -3.44
CA VAL A 209 9.38 42.73 -3.34
C VAL A 209 10.01 41.71 -4.28
N LEU A 210 9.96 40.43 -3.89
CA LEU A 210 10.66 39.35 -4.59
C LEU A 210 9.69 38.37 -5.25
N ALA A 211 10.04 37.95 -6.46
CA ALA A 211 9.38 36.94 -7.25
C ALA A 211 9.29 35.65 -6.43
N GLY A 212 8.09 35.07 -6.39
CA GLY A 212 7.80 33.85 -5.66
C GLY A 212 7.33 34.03 -4.21
N SER A 213 7.44 35.24 -3.66
CA SER A 213 6.81 35.59 -2.38
C SER A 213 5.28 35.47 -2.49
N LEU A 214 4.61 35.07 -1.42
CA LEU A 214 3.15 34.97 -1.39
C LEU A 214 2.56 36.27 -0.85
N ASN A 215 1.67 36.88 -1.63
CA ASN A 215 0.92 38.05 -1.20
C ASN A 215 -0.24 37.62 -0.30
N HIS A 216 -0.31 38.07 0.96
CA HIS A 216 -1.42 37.72 1.84
C HIS A 216 -2.66 38.60 1.62
N LEU A 217 -2.55 39.91 1.91
CA LEU A 217 -3.68 40.80 2.08
C LEU A 217 -3.54 42.07 1.26
N GLY A 218 -4.52 42.40 0.41
CA GLY A 218 -4.46 43.59 -0.44
C GLY A 218 -3.86 43.30 -1.82
N SER A 219 -4.18 44.17 -2.78
CA SER A 219 -3.67 44.09 -4.14
C SER A 219 -2.44 44.98 -4.27
N LEU A 220 -1.37 44.46 -4.86
CA LEU A 220 -0.15 45.21 -5.12
C LEU A 220 0.02 45.44 -6.63
N THR A 221 0.39 46.65 -7.02
CA THR A 221 0.91 46.92 -8.36
C THR A 221 2.42 47.07 -8.27
N ILE A 222 3.15 46.22 -8.97
CA ILE A 222 4.60 46.11 -8.89
C ILE A 222 5.20 46.51 -10.24
N GLU A 223 6.21 47.38 -10.23
CA GLU A 223 7.04 47.64 -11.40
C GLU A 223 8.13 46.58 -11.50
N ALA A 224 8.14 45.80 -12.59
CA ALA A 224 9.13 44.76 -12.81
C ALA A 224 10.53 45.36 -12.96
N ARG A 225 11.47 44.99 -12.09
CA ARG A 225 12.89 45.32 -12.24
C ARG A 225 13.69 44.15 -12.80
N SER A 226 13.38 42.94 -12.36
CA SER A 226 13.94 41.70 -12.90
C SER A 226 12.84 40.71 -13.23
N VAL A 227 13.01 39.99 -14.33
CA VAL A 227 12.02 39.05 -14.88
C VAL A 227 12.67 37.71 -15.19
N ALA A 228 11.88 36.63 -15.14
CA ALA A 228 12.32 35.27 -15.45
C ALA A 228 13.60 34.84 -14.71
N GLU A 229 14.63 34.40 -15.45
CA GLU A 229 15.92 33.90 -14.93
C GLU A 229 16.73 34.94 -14.13
N HIS A 230 16.53 36.24 -14.41
CA HIS A 230 17.20 37.33 -13.70
C HIS A 230 16.54 37.69 -12.36
N THR A 231 15.45 37.01 -11.99
CA THR A 231 14.87 37.18 -10.64
C THR A 231 15.70 36.42 -9.60
N VAL A 232 15.62 36.81 -8.33
CA VAL A 232 16.22 36.10 -7.21
C VAL A 232 15.79 34.63 -7.19
N ALA A 233 14.50 34.35 -7.42
CA ALA A 233 13.99 32.99 -7.53
C ALA A 233 14.58 32.23 -8.73
N GLY A 234 14.78 32.90 -9.87
CA GLY A 234 15.44 32.36 -11.06
C GLY A 234 16.90 31.99 -10.80
N GLN A 235 17.66 32.88 -10.15
CA GLN A 235 19.05 32.63 -9.77
C GLN A 235 19.20 31.50 -8.74
N VAL A 236 18.31 31.45 -7.74
CA VAL A 236 18.25 30.35 -6.77
C VAL A 236 18.11 29.02 -7.51
N ALA A 237 17.21 28.96 -8.50
CA ALA A 237 16.99 27.77 -9.30
C ALA A 237 18.24 27.37 -10.09
N GLU A 238 18.88 28.32 -10.77
CA GLU A 238 20.08 28.05 -11.55
C GLU A 238 21.26 27.60 -10.68
N LEU A 239 21.51 28.28 -9.55
CA LEU A 239 22.58 27.92 -8.62
C LEU A 239 22.38 26.54 -8.02
N THR A 240 21.14 26.24 -7.63
CA THR A 240 20.78 24.91 -7.10
C THR A 240 21.01 23.83 -8.16
N ALA A 241 20.67 24.09 -9.42
CA ALA A 241 20.93 23.16 -10.51
C ALA A 241 22.43 22.95 -10.79
N ARG A 242 23.23 24.03 -10.76
CA ARG A 242 24.69 23.96 -10.88
C ARG A 242 25.32 23.18 -9.70
N ALA A 243 24.78 23.34 -8.49
CA ALA A 243 25.25 22.62 -7.30
C ALA A 243 25.18 21.09 -7.45
N LEU A 244 24.12 20.62 -8.09
CA LEU A 244 23.82 19.21 -8.31
C LEU A 244 24.67 18.56 -9.41
N SER A 245 25.29 19.36 -10.29
CA SER A 245 26.09 18.86 -11.42
C SER A 245 27.61 18.97 -11.19
N GLY A 246 28.05 19.72 -10.18
CA GLY A 246 29.47 19.94 -9.90
C GLY A 246 30.12 18.81 -9.10
N LYS A 247 31.23 18.26 -9.62
CA LYS A 247 32.02 17.19 -8.96
C LYS A 247 32.97 17.69 -7.86
N SER A 248 33.02 16.98 -6.73
CA SER A 248 33.91 17.32 -5.60
C SER A 248 35.35 16.78 -5.76
N ALA A 249 36.29 17.23 -4.93
CA ALA A 249 37.66 16.70 -4.96
C ALA A 249 37.72 15.30 -4.33
N ILE A 250 36.94 15.02 -3.28
CA ILE A 250 36.73 13.66 -2.75
C ILE A 250 36.17 12.75 -3.84
N GLU A 251 35.22 13.20 -4.67
CA GLU A 251 34.73 12.40 -5.79
C GLU A 251 35.87 12.06 -6.76
N ARG A 252 36.74 13.03 -7.09
CA ARG A 252 37.94 12.78 -7.90
C ARG A 252 38.94 11.83 -7.22
N HIS A 253 39.04 11.86 -5.89
CA HIS A 253 39.86 10.92 -5.12
C HIS A 253 39.26 9.51 -5.11
N ALA A 254 37.94 9.39 -4.97
CA ALA A 254 37.23 8.12 -5.10
C ALA A 254 37.38 7.53 -6.52
N ASP A 255 37.27 8.37 -7.56
CA ASP A 255 37.53 7.98 -8.96
C ASP A 255 38.99 7.52 -9.15
N ARG A 256 39.95 8.20 -8.50
CA ARG A 256 41.37 7.80 -8.51
C ARG A 256 41.57 6.47 -7.81
N LEU A 257 40.89 6.24 -6.69
CA LEU A 257 40.93 4.98 -5.96
C LEU A 257 40.31 3.85 -6.78
N ALA A 258 39.20 4.12 -7.47
CA ALA A 258 38.51 3.18 -8.35
C ALA A 258 39.40 2.67 -9.50
N ARG A 259 40.35 3.49 -10.00
CA ARG A 259 41.35 3.03 -10.98
C ARG A 259 42.27 1.94 -10.46
N TRP A 260 42.63 1.97 -9.18
CA TRP A 260 43.45 0.93 -8.54
C TRP A 260 42.63 -0.24 -8.03
N PHE A 261 41.34 -0.02 -7.82
CA PHE A 261 40.43 -1.01 -7.27
C PHE A 261 40.31 -2.26 -8.16
N LEU A 262 40.10 -2.11 -9.48
CA LEU A 262 39.98 -3.27 -10.38
C LEU A 262 41.25 -4.14 -10.41
N PRO A 263 42.47 -3.60 -10.61
CA PRO A 263 43.70 -4.39 -10.51
C PRO A 263 43.83 -5.16 -9.19
N VAL A 264 43.53 -4.51 -8.06
CA VAL A 264 43.60 -5.16 -6.73
C VAL A 264 42.60 -6.31 -6.62
N VAL A 265 41.37 -6.12 -7.09
CA VAL A 265 40.33 -7.18 -7.09
C VAL A 265 40.72 -8.35 -7.97
N LEU A 266 41.28 -8.10 -9.16
CA LEU A 266 41.76 -9.17 -10.06
C LEU A 266 42.90 -9.96 -9.43
N VAL A 267 43.89 -9.29 -8.83
CA VAL A 267 44.98 -9.96 -8.10
C VAL A 267 44.43 -10.79 -6.93
N LEU A 268 43.49 -10.23 -6.17
CA LEU A 268 42.84 -10.93 -5.05
C LEU A 268 42.05 -12.16 -5.52
N ALA A 269 41.35 -12.07 -6.65
CA ALA A 269 40.64 -13.19 -7.25
C ALA A 269 41.60 -14.29 -7.71
N VAL A 270 42.74 -13.95 -8.32
CA VAL A 270 43.78 -14.91 -8.70
C VAL A 270 44.40 -15.58 -7.47
N VAL A 271 44.76 -14.81 -6.44
CA VAL A 271 45.29 -15.36 -5.19
C VAL A 271 44.27 -16.30 -4.53
N THR A 272 43.00 -15.90 -4.51
CA THR A 272 41.90 -16.72 -3.98
C THR A 272 41.71 -18.00 -4.78
N PHE A 273 41.78 -17.93 -6.11
CA PHE A 273 41.73 -19.09 -6.99
C PHE A 273 42.87 -20.07 -6.68
N LEU A 274 44.10 -19.58 -6.58
CA LEU A 274 45.28 -20.42 -6.31
C LEU A 274 45.20 -21.07 -4.92
N GLY A 275 44.74 -20.32 -3.91
CA GLY A 275 44.51 -20.86 -2.56
C GLY A 275 43.42 -21.93 -2.53
N ALA A 276 42.29 -21.69 -3.20
CA ALA A 276 41.21 -22.67 -3.32
C ALA A 276 41.62 -23.91 -4.12
N TYR A 277 42.39 -23.72 -5.20
CA TYR A 277 42.97 -24.80 -5.99
C TYR A 277 43.90 -25.67 -5.14
N TRP A 278 44.75 -25.05 -4.33
CA TRP A 278 45.62 -25.77 -3.40
C TRP A 278 44.81 -26.57 -2.36
N LEU A 279 43.81 -25.97 -1.72
CA LEU A 279 42.94 -26.66 -0.74
C LEU A 279 42.18 -27.84 -1.35
N GLU A 280 41.59 -27.66 -2.54
CA GLU A 280 40.89 -28.74 -3.25
C GLU A 280 41.85 -29.84 -3.72
N SER A 281 43.09 -29.49 -4.12
CA SER A 281 44.10 -30.49 -4.46
C SER A 281 44.49 -31.35 -3.25
N GLN A 282 44.65 -30.75 -2.06
CA GLN A 282 44.94 -31.47 -0.83
C GLN A 282 43.76 -32.35 -0.39
N ALA A 283 42.53 -31.84 -0.51
CA ALA A 283 41.32 -32.59 -0.18
C ALA A 283 41.08 -33.75 -1.16
N ALA A 284 41.35 -33.56 -2.45
CA ALA A 284 41.29 -34.60 -3.47
C ALA A 284 42.29 -35.72 -3.19
N THR A 285 43.50 -35.37 -2.75
CA THR A 285 44.55 -36.35 -2.36
C THR A 285 44.12 -37.20 -1.16
N LYS A 286 43.26 -36.68 -0.27
CA LYS A 286 42.70 -37.41 0.87
C LYS A 286 41.41 -38.20 0.56
N ARG A 287 40.74 -37.93 -0.57
CA ARG A 287 39.36 -38.41 -0.84
C ARG A 287 39.23 -39.55 -1.84
N ALA A 288 40.23 -39.91 -2.65
CA ALA A 288 39.99 -40.95 -3.66
C ALA A 288 41.21 -41.77 -4.14
N GLU A 289 40.89 -43.03 -4.46
CA GLU A 289 41.67 -44.07 -5.14
C GLU A 289 42.03 -43.76 -6.61
N LEU A 290 41.58 -42.61 -7.15
CA LEU A 290 41.96 -42.06 -8.46
C LEU A 290 42.09 -40.52 -8.38
N PRO A 291 43.20 -39.90 -8.85
CA PRO A 291 43.37 -38.45 -8.78
C PRO A 291 42.42 -37.74 -9.78
N PRO A 292 41.56 -36.81 -9.35
CA PRO A 292 40.77 -36.00 -10.26
C PRO A 292 41.69 -35.18 -11.18
N GLY A 293 41.34 -35.08 -12.47
CA GLY A 293 42.13 -34.30 -13.43
C GLY A 293 42.21 -32.82 -13.03
N ALA A 294 43.34 -32.16 -13.35
CA ALA A 294 43.62 -30.77 -12.97
C ALA A 294 42.47 -29.79 -13.32
N TRP A 295 41.77 -30.04 -14.43
CA TRP A 295 40.59 -29.27 -14.85
C TRP A 295 39.41 -29.35 -13.87
N GLN A 296 39.16 -30.53 -13.28
CA GLN A 296 38.07 -30.70 -12.32
C GLN A 296 38.36 -29.97 -11.00
N ILE A 297 39.62 -29.97 -10.56
CA ILE A 297 40.07 -29.23 -9.37
C ILE A 297 39.94 -27.71 -9.63
N ALA A 298 40.40 -27.23 -10.78
CA ALA A 298 40.23 -25.84 -11.19
C ALA A 298 38.76 -25.40 -11.22
N ARG A 299 37.87 -26.22 -11.80
CA ARG A 299 36.43 -25.94 -11.85
C ARG A 299 35.78 -25.86 -10.46
N ARG A 300 36.25 -26.67 -9.49
CA ARG A 300 35.76 -26.61 -8.09
C ARG A 300 36.30 -25.42 -7.30
N ALA A 301 37.49 -24.93 -7.66
CA ALA A 301 38.11 -23.76 -7.03
C ALA A 301 37.59 -22.41 -7.59
N ALA A 302 37.14 -22.41 -8.85
CA ALA A 302 36.69 -21.21 -9.55
C ALA A 302 35.55 -20.41 -8.86
N PRO A 303 34.55 -21.02 -8.18
CA PRO A 303 33.50 -20.28 -7.48
C PRO A 303 34.02 -19.35 -6.38
N SER A 304 35.13 -19.66 -5.69
CA SER A 304 35.71 -18.75 -4.69
C SER A 304 36.29 -17.50 -5.35
N ALA A 305 36.97 -17.65 -6.49
CA ALA A 305 37.50 -16.50 -7.24
C ALA A 305 36.37 -15.65 -7.84
N LEU A 306 35.32 -16.30 -8.36
CA LEU A 306 34.13 -15.60 -8.84
C LEU A 306 33.44 -14.82 -7.71
N ALA A 307 33.35 -15.39 -6.51
CA ALA A 307 32.80 -14.70 -5.34
C ALA A 307 33.56 -13.39 -5.02
N VAL A 308 34.89 -13.37 -5.19
CA VAL A 308 35.68 -12.12 -5.06
C VAL A 308 35.29 -11.10 -6.12
N LEU A 309 35.21 -11.50 -7.39
CA LEU A 309 34.85 -10.60 -8.49
C LEU A 309 33.44 -10.02 -8.32
N VAL A 310 32.51 -10.82 -7.79
CA VAL A 310 31.11 -10.43 -7.55
C VAL A 310 30.99 -9.50 -6.34
N VAL A 311 31.55 -9.87 -5.19
CA VAL A 311 31.37 -9.09 -3.95
C VAL A 311 32.14 -7.76 -4.00
N ALA A 312 33.27 -7.75 -4.69
CA ALA A 312 34.10 -6.56 -4.86
C ALA A 312 33.62 -5.69 -6.01
N CYS A 313 32.33 -5.67 -6.32
CA CYS A 313 31.77 -4.66 -7.21
C CYS A 313 31.83 -3.27 -6.51
N PRO A 314 32.24 -2.18 -7.20
CA PRO A 314 32.46 -0.87 -6.56
C PRO A 314 31.18 -0.02 -6.37
N CYS A 315 29.97 -0.60 -6.45
CA CYS A 315 28.71 0.16 -6.37
C CYS A 315 28.61 1.08 -5.14
N ALA A 316 28.94 0.56 -3.95
CA ALA A 316 28.92 1.32 -2.71
C ALA A 316 29.96 2.47 -2.70
N LEU A 317 31.11 2.29 -3.37
CA LEU A 317 32.14 3.31 -3.49
C LEU A 317 31.67 4.48 -4.36
N ILE A 318 31.03 4.17 -5.49
CA ILE A 318 30.47 5.18 -6.41
C ILE A 318 29.40 6.01 -5.71
N LEU A 319 28.53 5.36 -4.94
CA LEU A 319 27.41 6.01 -4.27
C LEU A 319 27.81 6.82 -3.02
N ALA A 320 28.98 6.56 -2.45
CA ALA A 320 29.41 7.09 -1.15
C ALA A 320 29.39 8.62 -1.06
N THR A 321 29.84 9.30 -2.12
CA THR A 321 29.96 10.77 -2.17
C THR A 321 28.67 11.46 -2.61
N PRO A 322 28.05 11.09 -3.76
CA PRO A 322 26.84 11.76 -4.23
C PRO A 322 25.69 11.68 -3.21
N ALA A 323 25.48 10.51 -2.58
CA ALA A 323 24.40 10.34 -1.61
C ALA A 323 24.54 11.28 -0.40
N ALA A 324 25.75 11.47 0.11
CA ALA A 324 26.01 12.34 1.26
C ALA A 324 25.87 13.84 0.91
N ILE A 325 26.39 14.27 -0.24
CA ILE A 325 26.26 15.67 -0.72
C ILE A 325 24.78 16.02 -0.91
N ILE A 326 24.02 15.12 -1.54
CA ILE A 326 22.58 15.28 -1.77
C ILE A 326 21.83 15.41 -0.45
N ALA A 327 22.13 14.56 0.54
CA ALA A 327 21.52 14.63 1.86
C ALA A 327 21.87 15.94 2.61
N ALA A 328 23.10 16.43 2.46
CA ALA A 328 23.53 17.71 3.01
C ALA A 328 22.84 18.92 2.34
N LEU A 329 22.72 18.92 1.01
CA LEU A 329 21.95 19.94 0.27
C LEU A 329 20.49 19.93 0.70
N GLY A 330 19.89 18.75 0.86
CA GLY A 330 18.54 18.59 1.40
C GLY A 330 18.38 19.12 2.83
N ARG A 331 19.46 19.14 3.64
CA ARG A 331 19.46 19.73 4.97
C ARG A 331 19.55 21.26 4.96
N LEU A 332 20.30 21.83 4.01
CA LEU A 332 20.41 23.28 3.79
C LEU A 332 19.20 23.88 3.10
N ALA A 333 18.39 23.06 2.41
CA ALA A 333 17.13 23.49 1.81
C ALA A 333 16.26 24.27 2.82
N GLY A 334 15.91 25.51 2.46
CA GLY A 334 15.10 26.41 3.30
C GLY A 334 15.87 27.19 4.38
N THR A 335 17.21 27.11 4.44
CA THR A 335 18.05 27.88 5.39
C THR A 335 18.55 29.23 4.85
N GLY A 336 18.22 29.56 3.60
CA GLY A 336 18.77 30.72 2.90
C GLY A 336 20.21 30.53 2.38
N ILE A 337 20.87 29.40 2.64
CA ILE A 337 22.20 29.11 2.10
C ILE A 337 22.08 28.37 0.77
N LEU A 338 22.68 28.95 -0.27
CA LEU A 338 22.78 28.37 -1.60
C LEU A 338 24.22 28.01 -1.89
N LEU A 339 24.46 26.79 -2.36
CA LEU A 339 25.79 26.37 -2.79
C LEU A 339 25.85 26.40 -4.31
N ARG A 340 26.97 26.86 -4.88
CA ARG A 340 27.18 26.81 -6.33
C ARG A 340 27.61 25.42 -6.81
N GLN A 341 28.34 24.69 -5.96
CA GLN A 341 28.92 23.38 -6.26
C GLN A 341 28.93 22.51 -5.00
N GLY A 342 28.69 21.19 -5.14
CA GLY A 342 28.84 20.24 -4.04
C GLY A 342 30.26 20.21 -3.44
N ALA A 343 31.28 20.53 -4.25
CA ALA A 343 32.67 20.69 -3.84
C ALA A 343 32.87 21.79 -2.76
N THR A 344 31.95 22.74 -2.65
CA THR A 344 32.02 23.81 -1.65
C THR A 344 31.86 23.26 -0.22
N LEU A 345 31.03 22.24 0.00
CA LEU A 345 30.92 21.57 1.31
C LEU A 345 32.24 20.93 1.71
N GLU A 346 32.95 20.33 0.77
CA GLU A 346 34.25 19.71 1.04
C GLU A 346 35.30 20.76 1.40
N ARG A 347 35.39 21.86 0.64
CA ARG A 347 36.34 22.94 0.91
C ARG A 347 36.05 23.59 2.26
N LEU A 348 34.79 23.88 2.55
CA LEU A 348 34.35 24.42 3.84
C LEU A 348 34.66 23.51 5.03
N ALA A 349 34.61 22.19 4.84
CA ALA A 349 35.00 21.24 5.88
C ALA A 349 36.49 21.37 6.29
N SER A 350 37.35 21.78 5.33
CA SER A 350 38.79 21.96 5.55
C SER A 350 39.20 23.36 6.03
N VAL A 351 38.25 24.31 6.08
CA VAL A 351 38.52 25.69 6.49
C VAL A 351 38.96 25.75 7.94
N ARG A 352 40.06 26.49 8.16
CA ARG A 352 40.67 26.77 9.47
C ARG A 352 40.72 28.26 9.81
N ALA A 353 40.45 29.13 8.84
CA ALA A 353 40.41 30.58 9.04
C ALA A 353 39.21 31.23 8.33
N PHE A 354 38.69 32.32 8.88
CA PHE A 354 37.67 33.15 8.24
C PHE A 354 38.21 34.56 7.98
N CYS A 355 38.00 35.08 6.78
CA CYS A 355 38.17 36.49 6.44
C CYS A 355 36.78 37.08 6.24
N LEU A 356 36.46 38.14 6.96
CA LEU A 356 35.13 38.75 7.02
C LEU A 356 35.25 40.18 6.51
N ASP A 357 34.50 40.51 5.46
CA ASP A 357 34.32 41.92 5.10
C ASP A 357 33.49 42.64 6.18
N LYS A 358 33.73 43.95 6.31
CA LYS A 358 32.98 44.77 7.26
C LYS A 358 31.64 45.21 6.67
N THR A 359 31.67 45.95 5.56
CA THR A 359 30.51 46.73 5.10
C THR A 359 29.49 45.82 4.45
N GLY A 360 28.30 45.76 5.03
CA GLY A 360 27.21 44.96 4.51
C GLY A 360 27.31 43.45 4.79
N THR A 361 28.48 42.99 5.27
CA THR A 361 28.73 41.64 5.76
C THR A 361 28.59 41.57 7.28
N LEU A 362 29.54 42.12 8.05
CA LEU A 362 29.44 42.21 9.51
C LEU A 362 28.48 43.30 9.99
N THR A 363 28.29 44.33 9.15
CA THR A 363 27.35 45.41 9.39
C THR A 363 26.10 45.28 8.53
N GLU A 364 25.07 46.05 8.88
CA GLU A 364 23.84 46.11 8.09
C GLU A 364 24.03 46.76 6.72
N GLY A 365 25.15 47.44 6.46
CA GLY A 365 25.41 48.17 5.21
C GLY A 365 24.49 49.38 5.04
N ARG A 366 23.89 49.84 6.14
CA ARG A 366 22.89 50.91 6.17
C ARG A 366 23.30 51.91 7.25
N PRO A 367 23.89 53.05 6.85
CA PRO A 367 24.22 54.09 7.81
C PRO A 367 22.93 54.56 8.50
N GLY A 368 22.98 54.70 9.82
CA GLY A 368 21.93 55.26 10.64
C GLY A 368 22.41 56.52 11.34
N LEU A 369 21.48 57.45 11.58
CA LEU A 369 21.76 58.66 12.36
C LEU A 369 21.94 58.29 13.83
N VAL A 370 23.14 58.55 14.36
CA VAL A 370 23.50 58.30 15.77
C VAL A 370 23.80 59.58 16.54
N ARG A 371 24.17 60.66 15.84
CA ARG A 371 24.46 61.97 16.42
C ARG A 371 23.79 63.08 15.63
N LEU A 372 23.25 64.06 16.33
CA LEU A 372 22.58 65.22 15.75
C LEU A 372 22.91 66.45 16.59
N GLU A 373 23.75 67.34 16.05
CA GLU A 373 24.41 68.41 16.79
C GLU A 373 24.13 69.76 16.11
N PRO A 374 23.05 70.45 16.51
CA PRO A 374 22.73 71.76 15.98
C PRO A 374 23.64 72.87 16.55
N LEU A 375 23.92 73.89 15.73
CA LEU A 375 24.70 75.09 16.13
C LEU A 375 23.87 76.37 16.08
N SER A 376 23.08 76.57 15.01
CA SER A 376 22.33 77.82 14.79
C SER A 376 20.81 77.63 14.66
N MET A 377 20.30 76.41 14.84
CA MET A 377 18.89 76.04 14.69
C MET A 377 18.50 74.91 15.65
N THR A 378 17.24 74.44 15.63
CA THR A 378 16.86 73.25 16.43
C THR A 378 17.31 71.95 15.78
N ALA A 379 17.34 70.87 16.55
CA ALA A 379 17.68 69.55 16.04
C ALA A 379 16.67 69.05 14.99
N GLU A 380 15.38 69.32 15.16
CA GLU A 380 14.36 68.95 14.16
C GLU A 380 14.50 69.78 12.88
N GLU A 381 14.81 71.08 12.99
CA GLU A 381 15.04 71.96 11.84
C GLU A 381 16.28 71.53 11.05
N LEU A 382 17.37 71.18 11.75
CA LEU A 382 18.59 70.66 11.15
C LEU A 382 18.33 69.39 10.35
N LEU A 383 17.64 68.43 10.95
CA LEU A 383 17.32 67.16 10.31
C LEU A 383 16.30 67.32 9.17
N GLY A 384 15.29 68.18 9.32
CA GLY A 384 14.29 68.45 8.30
C GLY A 384 14.87 69.14 7.06
N LEU A 385 15.77 70.09 7.24
CA LEU A 385 16.50 70.74 6.14
C LEU A 385 17.51 69.79 5.47
N ALA A 386 18.22 68.98 6.27
CA ALA A 386 19.14 67.98 5.76
C ALA A 386 18.41 66.91 4.92
N ALA A 387 17.28 66.39 5.43
CA ALA A 387 16.43 65.47 4.68
C ALA A 387 15.84 66.12 3.41
N GLY A 388 15.49 67.40 3.47
CA GLY A 388 15.02 68.17 2.32
C GLY A 388 16.07 68.24 1.21
N VAL A 389 17.30 68.66 1.55
CA VAL A 389 18.40 68.81 0.58
C VAL A 389 19.02 67.47 0.15
N GLU A 390 18.71 66.37 0.85
CA GLU A 390 19.12 65.01 0.48
C GLU A 390 17.97 64.18 -0.12
N SER A 391 16.75 64.72 -0.25
CA SER A 391 15.57 63.98 -0.71
C SER A 391 15.70 63.39 -2.12
N GLY A 392 16.46 64.06 -3.01
CA GLY A 392 16.79 63.59 -4.35
C GLY A 392 18.13 62.83 -4.44
N SER A 393 18.81 62.58 -3.32
CA SER A 393 20.13 61.96 -3.29
C SER A 393 20.04 60.43 -3.26
N GLU A 394 20.67 59.77 -4.22
CA GLU A 394 20.81 58.30 -4.20
C GLU A 394 21.91 57.82 -3.24
N HIS A 395 22.68 58.75 -2.64
CA HIS A 395 23.79 58.41 -1.77
C HIS A 395 23.29 57.75 -0.47
N PRO A 396 23.94 56.65 0.01
CA PRO A 396 23.51 55.95 1.22
C PRO A 396 23.38 56.84 2.47
N LEU A 397 24.28 57.82 2.62
CA LEU A 397 24.25 58.79 3.72
C LEU A 397 23.04 59.75 3.62
N GLY A 398 22.69 60.24 2.42
CA GLY A 398 21.52 61.10 2.23
C GLY A 398 20.22 60.36 2.54
N ARG A 399 20.09 59.12 2.02
CA ARG A 399 18.94 58.25 2.34
C ARG A 399 18.83 57.90 3.82
N ALA A 400 19.93 57.92 4.57
CA ALA A 400 19.92 57.71 6.01
C ALA A 400 19.31 58.90 6.76
N LEU A 401 19.60 60.13 6.31
CA LEU A 401 19.05 61.36 6.89
C LEU A 401 17.56 61.49 6.58
N VAL A 402 17.14 61.20 5.35
CA VAL A 402 15.72 61.18 4.96
C VAL A 402 14.94 60.17 5.81
N ARG A 403 15.43 58.93 5.93
CA ARG A 403 14.81 57.90 6.77
C ARG A 403 14.76 58.30 8.25
N ALA A 404 15.81 58.95 8.76
CA ALA A 404 15.83 59.43 10.13
C ALA A 404 14.80 60.55 10.38
N ALA A 405 14.56 61.42 9.40
CA ALA A 405 13.51 62.44 9.47
C ALA A 405 12.11 61.81 9.45
N GLU A 406 11.85 60.88 8.51
CA GLU A 406 10.58 60.14 8.40
C GLU A 406 10.27 59.36 9.68
N ALA A 407 11.26 58.65 10.25
CA ALA A 407 11.10 57.89 11.49
C ALA A 407 10.77 58.77 12.70
N ARG A 408 11.09 60.07 12.65
CA ARG A 408 10.74 61.06 13.67
C ARG A 408 9.47 61.86 13.34
N GLY A 409 8.76 61.49 12.26
CA GLY A 409 7.55 62.19 11.82
C GLY A 409 7.80 63.59 11.26
N LEU A 410 9.03 63.88 10.82
CA LEU A 410 9.39 65.17 10.23
C LEU A 410 9.23 65.12 8.71
N ALA A 411 8.43 66.03 8.16
CA ALA A 411 8.32 66.18 6.71
C ALA A 411 9.60 66.81 6.14
N PRO A 412 10.22 66.22 5.09
CA PRO A 412 11.36 66.84 4.42
C PRO A 412 11.01 68.24 3.90
N VAL A 413 11.87 69.22 4.15
CA VAL A 413 11.65 70.59 3.65
C VAL A 413 11.75 70.60 2.13
N ALA A 414 10.82 71.26 1.44
CA ALA A 414 10.86 71.38 -0.01
C ALA A 414 12.08 72.21 -0.46
N VAL A 415 12.94 71.60 -1.30
CA VAL A 415 14.15 72.22 -1.84
C VAL A 415 14.02 72.35 -3.36
N LYS A 416 14.38 73.52 -3.90
CA LYS A 416 14.46 73.81 -5.34
C LYS A 416 15.92 73.87 -5.79
N ASP A 417 16.16 73.73 -7.10
CA ASP A 417 17.48 73.86 -7.74
C ASP A 417 18.58 73.02 -7.08
N GLN A 418 18.24 71.77 -6.76
CA GLN A 418 19.13 70.83 -6.10
C GLN A 418 20.28 70.45 -7.04
N GLN A 419 21.51 70.56 -6.55
CA GLN A 419 22.72 70.19 -7.29
C GLN A 419 23.60 69.29 -6.43
N ALA A 420 23.96 68.13 -6.97
CA ALA A 420 24.91 67.22 -6.33
C ALA A 420 26.31 67.48 -6.89
N SER A 421 27.29 67.61 -5.99
CA SER A 421 28.71 67.70 -6.33
C SER A 421 29.38 66.36 -5.98
N PRO A 422 29.79 65.55 -6.99
CA PRO A 422 30.35 64.22 -6.77
C PRO A 422 31.53 64.23 -5.78
N GLY A 423 31.44 63.43 -4.72
CA GLY A 423 32.48 63.33 -3.69
C GLY A 423 32.58 64.53 -2.74
N GLY A 424 31.68 65.51 -2.84
CA GLY A 424 31.61 66.69 -1.98
C GLY A 424 30.37 66.70 -1.08
N GLY A 425 29.20 66.86 -1.69
CA GLY A 425 27.92 67.05 -1.02
C GLY A 425 26.81 67.51 -1.97
N VAL A 426 25.73 68.06 -1.40
CA VAL A 426 24.52 68.51 -2.11
C VAL A 426 24.18 69.93 -1.71
N THR A 427 23.71 70.74 -2.65
CA THR A 427 23.24 72.11 -2.43
C THR A 427 21.84 72.30 -2.98
N GLY A 428 21.07 73.24 -2.46
CA GLY A 428 19.78 73.64 -3.02
C GLY A 428 19.15 74.83 -2.29
N LEU A 429 17.95 75.23 -2.70
CA LEU A 429 17.20 76.37 -2.16
C LEU A 429 15.99 75.90 -1.34
N ALA A 430 16.03 76.06 -0.02
CA ALA A 430 14.93 75.73 0.89
C ALA A 430 14.22 77.02 1.34
N GLY A 431 13.01 77.26 0.84
CA GLY A 431 12.25 78.48 1.19
C GLY A 431 12.97 79.79 0.82
N GLY A 432 13.79 79.78 -0.24
CA GLY A 432 14.59 80.94 -0.68
C GLY A 432 15.96 81.08 -0.02
N ARG A 433 16.29 80.23 0.98
CA ARG A 433 17.61 80.18 1.62
C ARG A 433 18.51 79.15 0.95
N GLN A 434 19.80 79.44 0.84
CA GLN A 434 20.77 78.53 0.24
C GLN A 434 21.21 77.50 1.27
N VAL A 435 20.97 76.22 1.00
CA VAL A 435 21.30 75.10 1.90
C VAL A 435 22.36 74.22 1.25
N ALA A 436 23.35 73.79 2.03
CA ALA A 436 24.38 72.85 1.61
C ALA A 436 24.52 71.74 2.65
N ALA A 437 24.55 70.48 2.23
CA ALA A 437 24.90 69.32 3.04
C ALA A 437 26.14 68.63 2.49
N GLY A 438 27.07 68.17 3.32
CA GLY A 438 28.25 67.45 2.83
C GLY A 438 29.41 67.33 3.81
N SER A 439 30.57 66.95 3.28
CA SER A 439 31.80 66.74 4.06
C SER A 439 32.44 68.06 4.52
N ALA A 440 33.32 68.00 5.54
CA ALA A 440 34.05 69.18 6.01
C ALA A 440 34.95 69.80 4.92
N ARG A 441 35.46 68.98 3.99
CA ARG A 441 36.18 69.44 2.80
C ARG A 441 35.27 70.27 1.90
N TYR A 442 34.07 69.76 1.61
CA TYR A 442 33.10 70.44 0.76
C TYR A 442 32.65 71.78 1.34
N MET A 443 32.45 71.85 2.67
CA MET A 443 32.12 73.10 3.33
C MET A 443 33.23 74.14 3.19
N LYS A 444 34.50 73.74 3.27
CA LYS A 444 35.64 74.65 3.04
C LYS A 444 35.73 75.12 1.58
N GLU A 445 35.43 74.26 0.62
CA GLU A 445 35.37 74.61 -0.82
C GLU A 445 34.29 75.66 -1.09
N LEU A 446 33.17 75.60 -0.36
CA LEU A 446 32.09 76.60 -0.39
C LEU A 446 32.40 77.87 0.43
N GLY A 447 33.58 77.97 1.04
CA GLY A 447 33.98 79.12 1.86
C GLY A 447 33.32 79.19 3.25
N ILE A 448 32.73 78.10 3.73
CA ILE A 448 32.02 78.04 5.02
C ILE A 448 33.00 77.72 6.15
N ASP A 449 32.98 78.52 7.22
CA ASP A 449 33.82 78.29 8.39
C ASP A 449 33.31 77.09 9.23
N VAL A 450 34.14 76.05 9.33
CA VAL A 450 33.89 74.84 10.12
C VAL A 450 34.62 74.82 11.47
N THR A 451 35.36 75.88 11.81
CA THR A 451 36.23 75.94 13.00
C THR A 451 35.46 75.77 14.31
N VAL A 452 34.21 76.26 14.35
CA VAL A 452 33.29 76.15 15.50
C VAL A 452 32.91 74.70 15.81
N ALA A 453 32.85 73.83 14.79
CA ALA A 453 32.46 72.43 14.94
C ALA A 453 33.66 71.48 15.09
N ARG A 454 34.90 71.96 14.97
CA ARG A 454 36.12 71.14 14.86
C ARG A 454 36.26 70.09 15.96
N SER A 455 36.11 70.47 17.24
CA SER A 455 36.22 69.52 18.35
C SER A 455 35.12 68.44 18.32
N GLY A 456 33.90 68.82 17.91
CA GLY A 456 32.78 67.90 17.75
C GLY A 456 32.96 66.94 16.57
N LEU A 457 33.50 67.44 15.45
CA LEU A 457 33.85 66.64 14.28
C LEU A 457 34.97 65.64 14.60
N GLU A 458 36.02 66.08 15.30
CA GLU A 458 37.11 65.19 15.76
C GLU A 458 36.58 64.10 16.71
N ALA A 459 35.67 64.45 17.63
CA ALA A 459 35.03 63.48 18.51
C ALA A 459 34.13 62.50 17.76
N ALA A 460 33.35 62.97 16.79
CA ALA A 460 32.50 62.13 15.94
C ALA A 460 33.35 61.17 15.10
N GLU A 461 34.43 61.66 14.48
CA GLU A 461 35.34 60.83 13.69
C GLU A 461 36.09 59.81 14.56
N ALA A 462 36.52 60.19 15.77
CA ALA A 462 37.12 59.28 16.74
C ALA A 462 36.15 58.20 17.22
N ALA A 463 34.85 58.53 17.30
CA ALA A 463 33.77 57.58 17.55
C ALA A 463 33.41 56.72 16.32
N GLY A 464 34.16 56.84 15.22
CA GLY A 464 33.93 56.09 13.98
C GLY A 464 32.69 56.55 13.19
N GLU A 465 32.13 57.70 13.54
CA GLU A 465 30.98 58.30 12.85
C GLU A 465 31.46 59.00 11.57
N THR A 466 30.60 59.03 10.55
CA THR A 466 30.79 59.84 9.35
C THR A 466 30.01 61.15 9.53
N PRO A 467 30.69 62.28 9.78
CA PRO A 467 30.01 63.55 9.96
C PRO A 467 29.52 64.12 8.61
N VAL A 468 28.24 64.47 8.56
CA VAL A 468 27.62 65.26 7.50
C VAL A 468 27.28 66.63 8.07
N LEU A 469 27.88 67.67 7.52
CA LEU A 469 27.64 69.04 7.94
C LEU A 469 26.47 69.61 7.15
N LEU A 470 25.69 70.51 7.76
CA LEU A 470 24.68 71.31 7.10
C LEU A 470 25.04 72.79 7.25
N ALA A 471 24.92 73.55 6.18
CA ALA A 471 25.05 75.00 6.17
C ALA A 471 23.82 75.66 5.54
N VAL A 472 23.47 76.84 6.05
CA VAL A 472 22.38 77.68 5.55
C VAL A 472 22.89 79.09 5.36
N ASP A 473 22.68 79.67 4.17
CA ASP A 473 23.10 81.01 3.76
C ASP A 473 24.60 81.30 4.02
N GLY A 474 25.45 80.30 3.76
CA GLY A 474 26.91 80.41 3.93
C GLY A 474 27.40 80.25 5.38
N VAL A 475 26.51 79.98 6.34
CA VAL A 475 26.86 79.76 7.75
C VAL A 475 26.60 78.31 8.14
N LEU A 476 27.52 77.72 8.89
CA LEU A 476 27.36 76.36 9.39
C LEU A 476 26.18 76.26 10.38
N ALA A 477 25.21 75.41 10.05
CA ALA A 477 23.99 75.21 10.83
C ALA A 477 24.10 74.12 11.89
N GLY A 478 24.92 73.09 11.64
CA GLY A 478 25.14 71.96 12.53
C GLY A 478 25.78 70.78 11.79
N TYR A 479 25.92 69.66 12.49
CA TYR A 479 26.42 68.42 11.90
C TYR A 479 25.68 67.19 12.42
N MET A 480 25.74 66.12 11.65
CA MET A 480 25.06 64.84 11.87
C MET A 480 26.08 63.72 11.77
N GLY A 481 26.14 62.86 12.79
CA GLY A 481 26.99 61.66 12.75
C GLY A 481 26.19 60.47 12.25
N LEU A 482 26.62 59.92 11.13
CA LEU A 482 26.07 58.71 10.53
C LEU A 482 26.99 57.52 10.79
N LEU A 483 26.40 56.38 11.11
CA LEU A 483 27.15 55.19 11.47
C LEU A 483 26.48 53.93 10.95
N ASP A 484 27.27 53.05 10.37
CA ASP A 484 26.82 51.69 10.02
C ASP A 484 26.88 50.79 11.26
N ARG A 485 25.76 50.13 11.57
CA ARG A 485 25.64 49.32 12.78
C ARG A 485 26.10 47.89 12.51
N ALA A 486 26.80 47.29 13.47
CA ALA A 486 27.05 45.86 13.45
C ALA A 486 25.73 45.08 13.49
N ARG A 487 25.70 43.94 12.80
CA ARG A 487 24.53 43.04 12.85
C ARG A 487 24.37 42.50 14.28
N PRO A 488 23.14 42.45 14.82
CA PRO A 488 22.90 41.95 16.18
C PRO A 488 23.45 40.54 16.44
N GLU A 489 23.42 39.68 15.42
CA GLU A 489 23.90 38.30 15.49
C GLU A 489 25.41 38.14 15.28
N ALA A 490 26.12 39.14 14.74
CA ALA A 490 27.51 38.99 14.30
C ALA A 490 28.44 38.52 15.42
N ALA A 491 28.31 39.10 16.61
CA ALA A 491 29.10 38.70 17.79
C ALA A 491 28.89 37.23 18.16
N ARG A 492 27.63 36.74 18.10
CA ARG A 492 27.28 35.35 18.38
C ARG A 492 27.88 34.41 17.33
N VAL A 493 27.79 34.77 16.06
CA VAL A 493 28.32 33.97 14.94
C VAL A 493 29.85 33.87 15.01
N ILE A 494 30.56 34.95 15.33
CA ILE A 494 32.01 34.93 15.52
C ILE A 494 32.40 34.03 16.70
N ALA A 495 31.69 34.14 17.83
CA ALA A 495 31.90 33.26 18.98
C ALA A 495 31.68 31.78 18.62
N GLU A 496 30.64 31.47 17.85
CA GLU A 496 30.35 30.13 17.35
C GLU A 496 31.45 29.62 16.41
N LEU A 497 31.95 30.44 15.48
CA LEU A 497 33.07 30.08 14.61
C LEU A 497 34.35 29.77 15.41
N ARG A 498 34.63 30.53 16.49
CA ARG A 498 35.74 30.21 17.40
C ARG A 498 35.53 28.89 18.13
N GLN A 499 34.32 28.59 18.59
CA GLN A 499 33.99 27.31 19.23
C GLN A 499 34.14 26.12 18.27
N LEU A 500 33.94 26.35 16.97
CA LEU A 500 34.21 25.37 15.92
C LEU A 500 35.72 25.20 15.64
N GLY A 501 36.60 25.86 16.38
CA GLY A 501 38.05 25.69 16.31
C GLY A 501 38.69 26.41 15.12
N MET A 502 38.12 27.54 14.68
CA MET A 502 38.80 28.42 13.72
C MET A 502 40.02 29.07 14.38
N GLU A 503 41.19 28.92 13.76
CA GLU A 503 42.45 29.45 14.29
C GLU A 503 42.59 30.94 14.10
N LYS A 504 42.04 31.48 13.00
CA LYS A 504 42.04 32.91 12.70
C LYS A 504 40.68 33.35 12.21
N ILE A 505 40.20 34.47 12.73
CA ILE A 505 39.03 35.17 12.21
C ILE A 505 39.47 36.61 11.99
N LEU A 506 39.60 37.04 10.74
CA LEU A 506 40.13 38.35 10.38
C LEU A 506 39.03 39.23 9.81
N MET A 507 39.00 40.50 10.17
CA MET A 507 38.20 41.50 9.48
C MET A 507 39.05 42.25 8.46
N LEU A 508 38.62 42.24 7.20
CA LEU A 508 39.29 42.92 6.09
C LEU A 508 38.40 44.07 5.60
N THR A 509 38.84 45.32 5.71
CA THR A 509 38.01 46.46 5.33
C THR A 509 38.80 47.60 4.67
N GLY A 510 38.15 48.32 3.77
CA GLY A 510 38.67 49.56 3.19
C GLY A 510 38.45 50.79 4.07
N ASP A 511 37.69 50.65 5.17
CA ASP A 511 37.39 51.74 6.09
C ASP A 511 38.62 52.18 6.90
N ARG A 512 38.50 53.38 7.50
CA ARG A 512 39.52 53.93 8.39
C ARG A 512 39.70 53.04 9.65
N PRO A 513 40.91 52.94 10.21
CA PRO A 513 41.18 52.10 11.39
C PRO A 513 40.26 52.35 12.58
N ALA A 514 39.94 53.61 12.90
CA ALA A 514 39.05 53.96 14.01
C ALA A 514 37.64 53.34 13.86
N VAL A 515 37.10 53.30 12.63
CA VAL A 515 35.79 52.70 12.34
C VAL A 515 35.87 51.18 12.45
N ALA A 516 36.94 50.59 11.89
CA ALA A 516 37.15 49.16 11.88
C ALA A 516 37.32 48.59 13.31
N LEU A 517 38.16 49.21 14.14
CA LEU A 517 38.41 48.77 15.51
C LEU A 517 37.16 48.83 16.40
N ARG A 518 36.31 49.83 16.18
CA ARG A 518 35.04 49.97 16.88
C ARG A 518 34.08 48.82 16.55
N ILE A 519 33.90 48.51 15.25
CA ILE A 519 33.08 47.37 14.82
C ILE A 519 33.68 46.06 15.34
N ALA A 520 35.01 45.90 15.32
CA ALA A 520 35.69 44.75 15.92
C ALA A 520 35.33 44.58 17.40
N GLY A 521 35.36 45.67 18.17
CA GLY A 521 34.95 45.65 19.58
C GLY A 521 33.50 45.23 19.79
N GLU A 522 32.57 45.67 18.92
CA GLU A 522 31.15 45.29 18.97
C GLU A 522 30.94 43.79 18.65
N VAL A 523 31.71 43.24 17.71
CA VAL A 523 31.56 41.85 17.26
C VAL A 523 32.50 40.86 17.95
N GLY A 524 33.39 41.33 18.83
CA GLY A 524 34.30 40.49 19.62
C GLY A 524 35.58 40.03 18.89
N LEU A 525 36.12 40.86 18.00
CA LEU A 525 37.43 40.66 17.35
C LEU A 525 38.53 41.43 18.07
N ALA A 526 39.72 40.83 18.17
CA ALA A 526 40.91 41.47 18.73
C ALA A 526 41.52 42.48 17.73
N GLU A 527 42.33 43.42 18.22
CA GLU A 527 42.96 44.44 17.38
C GLU A 527 43.91 43.82 16.34
N GLU A 528 44.66 42.77 16.69
CA GLU A 528 45.52 42.04 15.75
C GLU A 528 44.76 41.28 14.63
N GLU A 529 43.44 41.14 14.76
CA GLU A 529 42.57 40.49 13.79
C GLU A 529 41.96 41.48 12.78
N VAL A 530 42.25 42.78 12.89
CA VAL A 530 41.66 43.84 12.05
C VAL A 530 42.68 44.40 11.06
N PHE A 531 42.33 44.34 9.77
CA PHE A 531 43.08 44.97 8.70
C PHE A 531 42.21 46.01 7.99
N ALA A 532 42.54 47.29 8.21
CA ALA A 532 41.79 48.45 7.75
C ALA A 532 42.54 49.21 6.64
N GLY A 533 41.83 50.05 5.88
CA GLY A 533 42.39 50.84 4.78
C GLY A 533 42.85 50.02 3.56
N LEU A 534 42.30 48.80 3.39
CA LEU A 534 42.68 47.90 2.30
C LEU A 534 41.97 48.23 0.99
N LEU A 535 42.70 48.18 -0.12
CA LEU A 535 42.11 48.13 -1.47
C LEU A 535 41.63 46.70 -1.78
N PRO A 536 40.74 46.51 -2.79
CA PRO A 536 40.27 45.17 -3.19
C PRO A 536 41.42 44.18 -3.48
N ALA A 537 42.50 44.64 -4.11
CA ALA A 537 43.69 43.84 -4.38
C ALA A 537 44.42 43.42 -3.10
N ASP A 538 44.48 44.30 -2.09
CA ASP A 538 45.13 44.04 -0.82
C ASP A 538 44.36 43.00 0.00
N LYS A 539 43.01 43.04 -0.06
CA LYS A 539 42.17 41.99 0.54
C LYS A 539 42.49 40.61 -0.06
N ALA A 540 42.57 40.52 -1.39
CA ALA A 540 42.91 39.27 -2.07
C ALA A 540 44.35 38.81 -1.77
N ALA A 541 45.30 39.74 -1.66
CA ALA A 541 46.67 39.44 -1.26
C ALA A 541 46.72 38.88 0.18
N LYS A 542 45.91 39.42 1.10
CA LYS A 542 45.85 38.94 2.48
C LYS A 542 45.26 37.52 2.59
N VAL A 543 44.23 37.24 1.80
CA VAL A 543 43.68 35.89 1.63
C VAL A 543 44.76 34.94 1.06
N ALA A 544 45.48 35.36 0.03
CA ALA A 544 46.54 34.57 -0.57
C ALA A 544 47.71 34.28 0.39
N GLU A 545 48.05 35.23 1.27
CA GLU A 545 49.06 35.07 2.31
C GLU A 545 48.70 33.91 3.24
N LEU A 546 47.46 33.86 3.73
CA LEU A 546 46.96 32.79 4.60
C LEU A 546 47.01 31.41 3.94
N GLU A 547 46.73 31.34 2.65
CA GLU A 547 46.67 30.08 1.91
C GLU A 547 48.03 29.59 1.40
N SER A 548 49.09 30.40 1.54
CA SER A 548 50.42 30.11 1.03
C SER A 548 51.40 29.61 2.10
N GLY A 549 52.36 28.77 1.69
CA GLY A 549 53.45 28.29 2.56
C GLY A 549 53.16 27.01 3.37
N ALA A 550 54.12 26.61 4.21
CA ALA A 550 54.03 25.38 5.01
C ALA A 550 52.99 25.45 6.14
N ASN A 551 52.64 26.66 6.59
CA ASN A 551 51.60 26.94 7.59
C ASN A 551 50.29 27.41 6.94
N SER A 552 50.01 26.97 5.71
CA SER A 552 48.79 27.32 4.98
C SER A 552 47.53 27.02 5.82
N LEU A 553 46.69 28.03 5.95
CA LEU A 553 45.38 27.98 6.60
C LEU A 553 44.32 28.17 5.51
N PRO A 554 43.67 27.08 5.03
CA PRO A 554 42.57 27.19 4.09
C PRO A 554 41.51 28.11 4.69
N CYS A 555 41.16 29.18 3.98
CA CYS A 555 40.32 30.22 4.53
C CYS A 555 39.00 30.35 3.77
N ALA A 556 37.95 30.68 4.49
CA ALA A 556 36.70 31.14 3.89
C ALA A 556 36.70 32.67 3.89
N MET A 557 36.35 33.28 2.77
CA MET A 557 36.10 34.73 2.68
C MET A 557 34.60 34.96 2.69
N LEU A 558 34.10 35.83 3.57
CA LEU A 558 32.71 36.27 3.60
C LEU A 558 32.65 37.73 3.17
N GLY A 559 31.88 38.07 2.14
CA GLY A 559 31.82 39.42 1.59
C GLY A 559 30.52 39.72 0.83
N ASP A 560 30.31 40.97 0.42
CA ASP A 560 29.09 41.40 -0.29
C ASP A 560 29.10 41.06 -1.79
N GLY A 561 30.25 40.62 -2.31
CA GLY A 561 30.43 40.16 -3.69
C GLY A 561 30.80 41.24 -4.70
N ILE A 562 30.75 42.54 -4.35
CA ILE A 562 31.04 43.63 -5.30
C ILE A 562 32.50 44.04 -5.19
N ASN A 563 32.89 44.51 -4.01
CA ASN A 563 34.26 44.97 -3.76
C ASN A 563 35.20 43.83 -3.38
N ASP A 564 34.62 42.69 -2.98
CA ASP A 564 35.35 41.55 -2.44
C ASP A 564 35.50 40.40 -3.43
N ALA A 565 34.99 40.51 -4.66
CA ALA A 565 35.05 39.44 -5.66
C ALA A 565 36.47 38.85 -5.85
N PRO A 566 37.55 39.66 -5.93
CA PRO A 566 38.90 39.09 -6.03
C PRO A 566 39.33 38.27 -4.80
N ALA A 567 38.91 38.69 -3.60
CA ALA A 567 39.21 37.99 -2.35
C ALA A 567 38.36 36.71 -2.19
N LEU A 568 37.08 36.78 -2.55
CA LEU A 568 36.16 35.64 -2.56
C LEU A 568 36.62 34.54 -3.52
N ALA A 569 37.04 34.92 -4.74
CA ALA A 569 37.54 33.97 -5.73
C ALA A 569 38.90 33.36 -5.36
N ARG A 570 39.71 34.05 -4.54
CA ARG A 570 41.01 33.57 -4.11
C ARG A 570 40.92 32.58 -2.96
N ALA A 571 39.93 32.73 -2.08
CA ALA A 571 39.76 31.89 -0.90
C ALA A 571 39.42 30.43 -1.26
N ALA A 572 39.70 29.51 -0.34
CA ALA A 572 39.33 28.11 -0.44
C ALA A 572 37.80 27.94 -0.53
N ALA A 573 37.05 28.82 0.14
CA ALA A 573 35.61 28.94 -0.03
C ALA A 573 35.17 30.41 0.00
N GLY A 574 34.69 30.93 -1.13
CA GLY A 574 34.07 32.26 -1.20
C GLY A 574 32.59 32.21 -0.78
N LEU A 575 32.21 32.95 0.24
CA LEU A 575 30.85 33.05 0.74
C LEU A 575 30.33 34.47 0.49
N ALA A 576 29.39 34.63 -0.43
CA ALA A 576 28.80 35.92 -0.71
C ALA A 576 27.54 36.15 0.14
N VAL A 577 27.38 37.34 0.72
CA VAL A 577 26.20 37.74 1.49
C VAL A 577 25.34 38.65 0.63
N SER A 578 24.14 38.19 0.29
CA SER A 578 23.18 39.02 -0.46
C SER A 578 22.31 39.82 0.52
N GLN A 579 22.38 41.14 0.43
CA GLN A 579 21.49 42.03 1.18
C GLN A 579 20.11 42.11 0.51
N ARG A 580 19.04 41.90 1.31
CA ARG A 580 17.60 42.02 0.96
C ARG A 580 17.33 42.14 -0.55
N GLY A 581 17.33 41.00 -1.23
CA GLY A 581 16.61 40.85 -2.50
C GLY A 581 17.28 41.38 -3.77
N PHE A 582 18.42 42.07 -3.67
CA PHE A 582 19.18 42.46 -4.86
C PHE A 582 20.63 41.95 -4.80
N GLY A 583 21.19 41.70 -5.97
CA GLY A 583 22.58 41.34 -6.13
C GLY A 583 22.87 39.85 -5.99
N VAL A 584 21.86 38.96 -6.03
CA VAL A 584 22.12 37.51 -6.10
C VAL A 584 22.93 37.19 -7.36
N ASP A 585 22.63 37.77 -8.53
CA ASP A 585 23.41 37.58 -9.77
C ASP A 585 24.90 37.93 -9.57
N LEU A 586 25.17 39.09 -8.97
CA LEU A 586 26.54 39.61 -8.78
C LEU A 586 27.28 38.86 -7.65
N ALA A 587 26.58 38.55 -6.55
CA ALA A 587 27.09 37.74 -5.45
C ALA A 587 27.35 36.28 -5.87
N ALA A 588 26.52 35.74 -6.76
CA ALA A 588 26.63 34.39 -7.30
C ALA A 588 27.78 34.23 -8.28
N GLU A 589 28.14 35.29 -9.01
CA GLU A 589 29.37 35.30 -9.82
C GLU A 589 30.63 35.39 -8.96
N ALA A 590 30.56 36.06 -7.81
CA ALA A 590 31.71 36.32 -6.95
C ALA A 590 32.07 35.18 -5.97
N GLY A 591 31.14 34.30 -5.61
CA GLY A 591 31.32 33.30 -4.53
C GLY A 591 31.00 31.84 -4.88
N ASP A 592 31.49 30.92 -4.04
CA ASP A 592 31.20 29.47 -4.06
C ASP A 592 29.87 29.10 -3.38
N ALA A 593 29.40 29.96 -2.48
CA ALA A 593 28.09 29.89 -1.85
C ALA A 593 27.52 31.31 -1.65
N VAL A 594 26.19 31.41 -1.60
CA VAL A 594 25.46 32.65 -1.38
C VAL A 594 24.57 32.49 -0.15
N LEU A 595 24.63 33.43 0.77
CA LEU A 595 23.73 33.55 1.91
C LEU A 595 22.64 34.58 1.57
N LEU A 596 21.40 34.11 1.44
CA LEU A 596 20.24 34.93 1.16
C LEU A 596 19.71 35.58 2.43
N GLY A 597 19.71 36.92 2.45
CA GLY A 597 19.10 37.67 3.53
C GLY A 597 19.92 37.67 4.81
N ALA A 598 19.62 38.64 5.68
CA ALA A 598 20.02 38.59 7.08
C ALA A 598 19.14 37.56 7.78
N PRO A 599 19.58 36.88 8.87
CA PRO A 599 20.86 37.03 9.58
C PRO A 599 21.92 35.94 9.28
N LEU A 600 23.18 36.18 9.65
CA LEU A 600 24.33 35.26 9.46
C LEU A 600 24.26 33.94 10.27
N GLU A 601 23.12 33.66 10.90
CA GLU A 601 22.94 32.60 11.90
C GLU A 601 23.26 31.20 11.39
N HIS A 602 22.95 30.92 10.13
CA HIS A 602 23.15 29.59 9.55
C HIS A 602 24.60 29.32 9.13
N LEU A 603 25.52 30.30 9.27
CA LEU A 603 26.93 30.12 8.91
C LEU A 603 27.60 29.03 9.76
N GLY A 604 27.30 28.97 11.06
CA GLY A 604 27.82 27.91 11.94
C GLY A 604 27.29 26.53 11.57
N LEU A 605 25.99 26.43 11.24
CA LEU A 605 25.37 25.21 10.71
C LEU A 605 26.06 24.75 9.43
N LEU A 606 26.36 25.66 8.50
CA LEU A 606 27.02 25.35 7.23
C LEU A 606 28.38 24.68 7.46
N VAL A 607 29.19 25.24 8.36
CA VAL A 607 30.52 24.69 8.68
C VAL A 607 30.41 23.32 9.35
N ARG A 608 29.52 23.16 10.34
CA ARG A 608 29.31 21.86 11.01
C ARG A 608 28.81 20.80 10.05
N LEU A 609 27.82 21.13 9.24
CA LEU A 609 27.26 20.22 8.25
C LEU A 609 28.31 19.84 7.20
N SER A 610 29.12 20.79 6.75
CA SER A 610 30.25 20.54 5.82
C SER A 610 31.22 19.51 6.38
N ARG A 611 31.69 19.71 7.62
CA ARG A 611 32.56 18.75 8.32
C ARG A 611 31.90 17.39 8.48
N ARG A 612 30.64 17.36 8.93
CA ARG A 612 29.90 16.12 9.12
C ARG A 612 29.66 15.37 7.80
N THR A 613 29.45 16.10 6.71
CA THR A 613 29.30 15.53 5.37
C THR A 613 30.60 14.84 4.94
N ASN A 614 31.75 15.50 5.10
CA ASN A 614 33.05 14.90 4.82
C ASN A 614 33.32 13.66 5.69
N GLU A 615 32.98 13.68 6.97
CA GLU A 615 33.10 12.51 7.85
C GLU A 615 32.23 11.34 7.37
N VAL A 616 30.98 11.61 6.98
CA VAL A 616 30.05 10.60 6.47
C VAL A 616 30.55 10.02 5.15
N ILE A 617 31.07 10.85 4.25
CA ILE A 617 31.68 10.37 3.00
C ILE A 617 32.89 9.47 3.31
N GLY A 618 33.76 9.89 4.23
CA GLY A 618 34.91 9.09 4.67
C GLY A 618 34.48 7.75 5.29
N GLN A 619 33.45 7.74 6.13
CA GLN A 619 32.86 6.52 6.70
C GLN A 619 32.29 5.61 5.62
N ASN A 620 31.54 6.17 4.66
CA ASN A 620 30.96 5.44 3.55
C ASN A 620 32.04 4.76 2.71
N ILE A 621 33.11 5.47 2.36
CA ILE A 621 34.22 4.92 1.57
C ILE A 621 34.98 3.86 2.38
N LEU A 622 35.43 4.18 3.59
CA LEU A 622 36.33 3.31 4.35
C LEU A 622 35.61 2.07 4.91
N TRP A 623 34.47 2.25 5.57
CA TRP A 623 33.79 1.18 6.29
C TRP A 623 32.79 0.43 5.43
N PHE A 624 31.94 1.14 4.69
CA PHE A 624 30.85 0.49 3.96
C PHE A 624 31.24 0.07 2.56
N ALA A 625 32.04 0.85 1.83
CA ALA A 625 32.48 0.47 0.50
C ALA A 625 33.68 -0.50 0.54
N LEU A 626 34.78 -0.12 1.20
CA LEU A 626 35.99 -0.97 1.25
C LEU A 626 35.90 -2.04 2.35
N GLY A 627 35.54 -1.66 3.57
CA GLY A 627 35.49 -2.55 4.72
C GLY A 627 34.47 -3.68 4.56
N ALA A 628 33.23 -3.36 4.19
CA ALA A 628 32.21 -4.38 3.94
C ALA A 628 32.59 -5.27 2.76
N ASN A 629 33.09 -4.74 1.65
CA ASN A 629 33.54 -5.59 0.53
C ASN A 629 34.67 -6.54 0.94
N LEU A 630 35.65 -6.07 1.72
CA LEU A 630 36.73 -6.92 2.24
C LEU A 630 36.18 -8.02 3.16
N LEU A 631 35.28 -7.66 4.08
CA LEU A 631 34.59 -8.65 4.93
C LEU A 631 33.78 -9.63 4.08
N GLY A 632 33.14 -9.15 3.02
CA GLY A 632 32.43 -9.95 2.03
C GLY A 632 33.33 -10.97 1.34
N VAL A 633 34.54 -10.58 0.93
CA VAL A 633 35.55 -11.51 0.39
C VAL A 633 35.92 -12.57 1.41
N VAL A 634 36.23 -12.17 2.64
CA VAL A 634 36.60 -13.11 3.71
C VAL A 634 35.46 -14.11 3.95
N VAL A 635 34.24 -13.63 4.14
CA VAL A 635 33.09 -14.47 4.49
C VAL A 635 32.68 -15.37 3.32
N THR A 636 32.53 -14.81 2.12
CA THR A 636 31.90 -15.51 0.98
C THR A 636 32.90 -16.26 0.11
N ALA A 637 34.14 -15.78 -0.04
CA ALA A 637 35.13 -16.46 -0.87
C ALA A 637 36.05 -17.39 -0.07
N TRP A 638 36.49 -16.99 1.13
CA TRP A 638 37.52 -17.71 1.90
C TRP A 638 36.95 -18.63 2.98
N LEU A 639 35.99 -18.16 3.78
CA LEU A 639 35.41 -18.94 4.87
C LEU A 639 34.27 -19.86 4.39
N TRP A 640 33.50 -19.43 3.39
CA TRP A 640 32.37 -20.21 2.86
C TRP A 640 32.73 -21.66 2.48
N PRO A 641 33.81 -21.94 1.74
CA PRO A 641 34.16 -23.32 1.37
C PRO A 641 34.46 -24.23 2.57
N LEU A 642 34.86 -23.63 3.70
CA LEU A 642 35.21 -24.33 4.94
C LEU A 642 33.97 -24.70 5.75
N PHE A 643 33.01 -23.80 5.88
CA PHE A 643 31.87 -23.94 6.81
C PHE A 643 30.53 -24.28 6.12
N ALA A 644 30.38 -24.06 4.82
CA ALA A 644 29.12 -24.30 4.13
C ALA A 644 28.79 -25.82 4.07
N PRO A 645 27.51 -26.21 4.21
CA PRO A 645 27.05 -27.58 3.99
C PRO A 645 27.48 -28.11 2.62
N ALA A 646 27.72 -29.43 2.50
CA ALA A 646 28.29 -30.03 1.28
C ALA A 646 27.55 -29.64 -0.02
N GLY A 647 26.21 -29.50 0.01
CA GLY A 647 25.40 -29.08 -1.15
C GLY A 647 25.48 -27.59 -1.48
N TRP A 648 26.03 -26.75 -0.61
CA TRP A 648 26.10 -25.28 -0.75
C TRP A 648 27.52 -24.74 -0.91
N LYS A 649 28.55 -25.60 -0.85
CA LYS A 649 29.95 -25.18 -0.96
C LYS A 649 30.27 -24.44 -2.27
N THR A 650 29.63 -24.84 -3.36
CA THR A 650 29.81 -24.22 -4.68
C THR A 650 28.96 -22.96 -4.87
N GLN A 651 28.08 -22.62 -3.92
CA GLN A 651 27.18 -21.46 -3.97
C GLN A 651 27.82 -20.18 -3.40
N SER A 652 29.15 -20.14 -3.23
CA SER A 652 29.86 -18.93 -2.77
C SER A 652 29.58 -17.67 -3.63
N PRO A 653 29.45 -17.74 -4.97
CA PRO A 653 29.18 -16.54 -5.76
C PRO A 653 27.78 -15.97 -5.53
N LEU A 654 26.79 -16.83 -5.27
CA LEU A 654 25.43 -16.42 -4.92
C LEU A 654 25.42 -15.71 -3.54
N ALA A 655 26.14 -16.27 -2.56
CA ALA A 655 26.30 -15.64 -1.25
C ALA A 655 27.02 -14.27 -1.36
N ALA A 656 28.02 -14.17 -2.23
CA ALA A 656 28.71 -12.91 -2.55
C ALA A 656 27.76 -11.86 -3.14
N ALA A 657 26.92 -12.24 -4.10
CA ALA A 657 25.96 -11.34 -4.74
C ALA A 657 24.95 -10.78 -3.72
N ILE A 658 24.41 -11.64 -2.84
CA ILE A 658 23.51 -11.24 -1.75
C ILE A 658 24.23 -10.30 -0.77
N TYR A 659 25.43 -10.67 -0.31
CA TYR A 659 26.19 -9.89 0.67
C TYR A 659 26.53 -8.50 0.15
N HIS A 660 26.88 -8.38 -1.14
CA HIS A 660 27.26 -7.13 -1.78
C HIS A 660 26.22 -6.00 -1.56
N GLN A 661 24.94 -6.34 -1.39
CA GLN A 661 23.87 -5.34 -1.16
C GLN A 661 23.97 -4.63 0.19
N VAL A 662 24.52 -5.31 1.20
CA VAL A 662 24.62 -4.75 2.55
C VAL A 662 25.45 -3.46 2.53
N ALA A 663 26.54 -3.43 1.75
CA ALA A 663 27.41 -2.26 1.59
C ALA A 663 26.64 -1.03 1.06
N SER A 664 25.91 -1.20 -0.04
CA SER A 664 25.16 -0.11 -0.69
C SER A 664 24.03 0.43 0.19
N VAL A 665 23.30 -0.44 0.88
CA VAL A 665 22.24 -0.04 1.81
C VAL A 665 22.82 0.74 3.01
N LEU A 666 23.96 0.30 3.55
CA LEU A 666 24.63 0.99 4.65
C LEU A 666 25.12 2.38 4.24
N VAL A 667 25.68 2.53 3.04
CA VAL A 667 26.07 3.84 2.48
C VAL A 667 24.87 4.78 2.38
N LEU A 668 23.74 4.30 1.85
CA LEU A 668 22.52 5.10 1.74
C LEU A 668 21.99 5.50 3.13
N ALA A 669 21.86 4.55 4.05
CA ALA A 669 21.37 4.82 5.40
C ALA A 669 22.26 5.82 6.17
N SER A 670 23.58 5.65 6.06
CA SER A 670 24.58 6.55 6.64
C SER A 670 24.47 7.98 6.09
N SER A 671 24.32 8.10 4.77
CA SER A 671 24.16 9.39 4.08
C SER A 671 22.85 10.08 4.49
N MET A 672 21.75 9.33 4.53
CA MET A 672 20.43 9.86 4.89
C MET A 672 20.38 10.47 6.29
N ARG A 673 21.24 10.04 7.23
CA ARG A 673 21.36 10.65 8.56
C ARG A 673 21.65 12.16 8.52
N LEU A 674 22.26 12.67 7.46
CA LEU A 674 22.53 14.10 7.28
C LEU A 674 21.24 14.94 7.12
N LEU A 675 20.15 14.36 6.62
CA LEU A 675 18.86 15.07 6.50
C LEU A 675 18.26 15.45 7.86
N TRP A 676 18.57 14.67 8.89
CA TRP A 676 18.12 14.91 10.27
C TRP A 676 19.17 15.61 11.13
N PHE A 677 20.32 16.01 10.55
CA PHE A 677 21.41 16.63 11.29
C PHE A 677 20.96 17.91 12.00
N GLU A 678 21.04 17.95 13.33
CA GLU A 678 20.62 19.09 14.18
C GLU A 678 19.18 19.58 13.92
N ARG A 679 18.32 18.76 13.29
CA ARG A 679 16.87 19.01 13.37
C ARG A 679 16.42 18.51 14.74
N PRO A 680 15.67 19.30 15.53
CA PRO A 680 15.01 18.75 16.71
C PRO A 680 14.19 17.55 16.22
N ALA A 681 14.50 16.37 16.75
CA ALA A 681 13.79 15.16 16.36
C ALA A 681 12.30 15.45 16.53
N PRO A 682 11.46 15.30 15.49
CA PRO A 682 10.04 15.44 15.68
C PRO A 682 9.66 14.42 16.73
N SER A 683 9.07 14.89 17.84
CA SER A 683 8.53 13.95 18.82
C SER A 683 7.59 13.02 18.05
N PHE A 684 7.64 11.72 18.36
CA PHE A 684 6.71 10.76 17.74
C PHE A 684 5.25 11.26 17.83
N ILE A 685 4.94 11.98 18.91
CA ILE A 685 3.68 12.68 19.16
C ILE A 685 3.42 13.79 18.12
N ARG A 686 4.39 14.66 17.83
CA ARG A 686 4.25 15.72 16.79
C ARG A 686 4.09 15.13 15.38
N SER A 687 4.75 14.00 15.13
CA SER A 687 4.61 13.26 13.88
C SER A 687 3.19 12.70 13.70
N LEU A 688 2.59 12.23 14.80
CA LEU A 688 1.21 11.77 14.86
C LEU A 688 0.20 12.91 14.78
N THR A 689 0.46 14.06 15.40
CA THR A 689 -0.42 15.23 15.27
C THR A 689 -0.34 15.84 13.87
N GLU A 690 0.85 15.96 13.26
CA GLU A 690 0.97 16.44 11.88
C GLU A 690 0.42 15.43 10.85
N ALA A 691 0.42 14.13 11.17
CA ALA A 691 -0.29 13.12 10.39
C ALA A 691 -1.81 13.20 10.62
N GLY A 692 -2.24 13.52 11.84
CA GLY A 692 -3.63 13.77 12.21
C GLY A 692 -4.20 15.03 11.57
N ASP A 693 -3.43 16.12 11.50
CA ASP A 693 -3.79 17.38 10.84
C ASP A 693 -3.79 17.21 9.33
N ARG A 694 -2.84 16.43 8.78
CA ARG A 694 -2.88 16.01 7.37
C ARG A 694 -4.08 15.14 7.07
N ALA A 695 -4.45 14.22 7.96
CA ALA A 695 -5.65 13.41 7.82
C ALA A 695 -6.93 14.26 7.98
N GLY A 696 -6.94 15.24 8.89
CA GLY A 696 -8.02 16.21 9.08
C GLY A 696 -8.24 17.06 7.83
N GLY A 697 -7.17 17.61 7.25
CA GLY A 697 -7.22 18.31 5.97
C GLY A 697 -7.54 17.39 4.77
N TRP A 698 -7.28 16.08 4.88
CA TRP A 698 -7.72 15.08 3.89
C TRP A 698 -9.23 14.81 4.01
N ILE A 699 -9.76 14.82 5.23
CA ILE A 699 -11.19 14.67 5.52
C ILE A 699 -11.97 15.92 5.12
N GLU A 700 -11.42 17.12 5.29
CA GLU A 700 -12.03 18.37 4.82
C GLU A 700 -12.06 18.50 3.29
N LYS A 701 -11.18 17.77 2.58
CA LYS A 701 -11.18 17.64 1.11
C LYS A 701 -12.13 16.58 0.56
N PHE A 702 -12.92 15.90 1.39
CA PHE A 702 -14.01 15.04 0.92
C PHE A 702 -15.22 15.86 0.46
N SER A 703 -15.02 16.75 -0.53
CA SER A 703 -16.11 17.28 -1.33
C SER A 703 -16.36 16.30 -2.50
N PRO A 704 -17.58 15.77 -2.68
CA PRO A 704 -17.88 14.85 -3.78
C PRO A 704 -17.57 15.45 -5.17
N GLY A 705 -17.61 16.78 -5.29
CA GLY A 705 -17.29 17.52 -6.52
C GLY A 705 -15.80 17.51 -6.88
N GLU A 706 -14.90 17.71 -5.91
CA GLU A 706 -13.45 17.66 -6.17
C GLU A 706 -12.97 16.22 -6.38
N LEU A 707 -13.57 15.23 -5.71
CA LEU A 707 -13.26 13.82 -5.94
C LEU A 707 -13.59 13.37 -7.37
N LEU A 708 -14.71 13.82 -7.93
CA LEU A 708 -15.06 13.58 -9.34
C LEU A 708 -14.10 14.30 -10.30
N HIS A 709 -13.65 15.50 -9.95
CA HIS A 709 -12.69 16.28 -10.75
C HIS A 709 -11.27 15.67 -10.71
N GLU A 710 -10.78 15.28 -9.55
CA GLU A 710 -9.49 14.60 -9.34
C GLU A 710 -9.50 13.19 -9.96
N ALA A 711 -10.61 12.45 -9.80
CA ALA A 711 -10.80 11.15 -10.45
C ALA A 711 -10.76 11.27 -11.97
N SER A 712 -11.32 12.35 -12.56
CA SER A 712 -11.24 12.62 -14.00
C SER A 712 -9.81 12.86 -14.48
N HIS A 713 -8.98 13.52 -13.67
CA HIS A 713 -7.55 13.75 -13.95
C HIS A 713 -6.66 12.53 -13.69
N HIS A 714 -7.17 11.53 -12.96
CA HIS A 714 -6.43 10.31 -12.62
C HIS A 714 -7.10 9.01 -13.11
N LEU A 715 -8.02 9.11 -14.07
CA LEU A 715 -8.71 7.96 -14.69
C LEU A 715 -7.75 6.86 -15.11
N GLY A 716 -6.57 7.20 -15.64
CA GLY A 716 -5.54 6.22 -16.00
C GLY A 716 -4.96 5.47 -14.80
N LYS A 717 -4.70 6.15 -13.68
CA LYS A 717 -4.22 5.50 -12.45
C LYS A 717 -5.33 4.70 -11.79
N LEU A 718 -6.55 5.23 -11.76
CA LEU A 718 -7.72 4.55 -11.19
C LEU A 718 -8.05 3.29 -11.98
N PHE A 719 -7.95 3.35 -13.31
CA PHE A 719 -8.08 2.20 -14.20
C PHE A 719 -7.02 1.15 -13.89
N TRP A 720 -5.74 1.52 -13.77
CA TRP A 720 -4.68 0.57 -13.41
C TRP A 720 -4.86 -0.03 -12.02
N VAL A 721 -5.26 0.75 -11.02
CA VAL A 721 -5.54 0.24 -9.66
C VAL A 721 -6.73 -0.72 -9.70
N SER A 722 -7.79 -0.38 -10.41
CA SER A 722 -8.98 -1.24 -10.57
C SER A 722 -8.67 -2.49 -11.38
N ALA A 723 -7.83 -2.38 -12.41
CA ALA A 723 -7.38 -3.51 -13.23
C ALA A 723 -6.45 -4.44 -12.45
N VAL A 724 -5.54 -3.90 -11.63
CA VAL A 724 -4.69 -4.68 -10.73
C VAL A 724 -5.53 -5.34 -9.64
N ALA A 725 -6.50 -4.64 -9.06
CA ALA A 725 -7.42 -5.22 -8.07
C ALA A 725 -8.29 -6.33 -8.70
N ALA A 726 -8.82 -6.11 -9.90
CA ALA A 726 -9.56 -7.12 -10.66
C ALA A 726 -8.67 -8.31 -11.04
N PHE A 727 -7.41 -8.06 -11.43
CA PHE A 727 -6.42 -9.11 -11.71
C PHE A 727 -6.05 -9.90 -10.46
N LEU A 728 -5.90 -9.25 -9.31
CA LEU A 728 -5.63 -9.92 -8.03
C LEU A 728 -6.83 -10.76 -7.60
N VAL A 729 -8.06 -10.25 -7.72
CA VAL A 729 -9.30 -11.00 -7.46
C VAL A 729 -9.43 -12.18 -8.44
N TRP A 730 -9.05 -11.98 -9.69
CA TRP A 730 -8.99 -13.04 -10.68
C TRP A 730 -7.95 -14.10 -10.28
N CYS A 731 -6.72 -13.72 -9.92
CA CYS A 731 -5.69 -14.64 -9.44
C CYS A 731 -6.10 -15.40 -8.17
N THR A 732 -6.77 -14.76 -7.20
CA THR A 732 -7.23 -15.45 -5.98
C THR A 732 -8.36 -16.45 -6.25
N SER A 733 -9.08 -16.33 -7.37
CA SER A 733 -10.08 -17.34 -7.75
C SER A 733 -9.47 -18.69 -8.17
N GLY A 734 -8.14 -18.75 -8.36
CA GLY A 734 -7.40 -19.96 -8.74
C GLY A 734 -7.14 -20.98 -7.61
N TRP A 735 -7.60 -20.72 -6.38
CA TRP A 735 -7.41 -21.65 -5.25
C TRP A 735 -8.39 -22.82 -5.29
N HIS A 736 -7.86 -24.04 -5.19
CA HIS A 736 -8.63 -25.29 -5.15
C HIS A 736 -8.13 -26.21 -4.04
N ALA A 737 -9.04 -26.62 -3.15
CA ALA A 737 -8.77 -27.66 -2.18
C ALA A 737 -9.25 -29.02 -2.74
N ILE A 738 -8.36 -30.02 -2.71
CA ILE A 738 -8.66 -31.41 -3.10
C ILE A 738 -8.74 -32.24 -1.82
N GLN A 739 -9.90 -32.86 -1.59
CA GLN A 739 -10.16 -33.69 -0.41
C GLN A 739 -9.52 -35.08 -0.54
N GLN A 740 -9.34 -35.81 0.56
CA GLN A 740 -8.64 -37.11 0.56
C GLN A 740 -9.28 -38.21 -0.32
N GLN A 741 -10.57 -38.10 -0.64
CA GLN A 741 -11.30 -39.03 -1.53
C GLN A 741 -11.51 -38.48 -2.95
N GLN A 742 -10.84 -37.38 -3.30
CA GLN A 742 -10.94 -36.73 -4.60
C GLN A 742 -9.58 -36.76 -5.30
N GLN A 743 -9.61 -36.96 -6.61
CA GLN A 743 -8.47 -36.64 -7.47
C GLN A 743 -8.83 -35.42 -8.31
N GLY A 744 -7.97 -34.40 -8.26
CA GLY A 744 -8.12 -33.24 -9.13
C GLY A 744 -7.35 -33.46 -10.43
N ARG A 745 -7.95 -33.15 -11.59
CA ARG A 745 -7.22 -33.06 -12.87
C ARG A 745 -7.35 -31.65 -13.42
N VAL A 746 -6.31 -31.19 -14.11
CA VAL A 746 -6.23 -29.82 -14.62
C VAL A 746 -6.33 -29.85 -16.13
N LEU A 747 -7.27 -29.06 -16.66
CA LEU A 747 -7.42 -28.78 -18.08
C LEU A 747 -6.82 -27.41 -18.36
N ARG A 748 -5.79 -27.32 -19.22
CA ARG A 748 -5.23 -26.04 -19.67
C ARG A 748 -5.66 -25.78 -21.10
N PHE A 749 -6.42 -24.71 -21.33
CA PHE A 749 -7.04 -24.41 -22.63
C PHE A 749 -7.79 -25.62 -23.24
N GLY A 750 -8.46 -26.41 -22.40
CA GLY A 750 -9.20 -27.60 -22.82
C GLY A 750 -8.36 -28.87 -23.06
N ARG A 751 -7.02 -28.81 -22.94
CA ARG A 751 -6.15 -30.00 -22.96
C ARG A 751 -5.87 -30.53 -21.56
N LEU A 752 -5.97 -31.83 -21.37
CA LEU A 752 -5.66 -32.50 -20.10
C LEU A 752 -4.14 -32.48 -19.83
N LEU A 753 -3.73 -31.99 -18.67
CA LEU A 753 -2.34 -32.06 -18.21
C LEU A 753 -2.05 -33.42 -17.56
N GLU A 754 -0.89 -34.00 -17.90
CA GLU A 754 -0.40 -35.23 -17.28
C GLU A 754 -0.03 -34.98 -15.80
N GLY A 755 -0.51 -35.85 -14.91
CA GLY A 755 -0.34 -35.71 -13.45
C GLY A 755 -1.62 -35.26 -12.73
N GLY A 756 -2.04 -36.04 -11.71
CA GLY A 756 -3.18 -35.70 -10.85
C GLY A 756 -2.78 -34.79 -9.69
N LEU A 757 -3.69 -33.92 -9.27
CA LEU A 757 -3.61 -33.20 -8.01
C LEU A 757 -3.88 -34.17 -6.86
N GLN A 758 -2.88 -34.34 -6.02
CA GLN A 758 -2.99 -35.09 -4.77
C GLN A 758 -3.87 -34.35 -3.75
N PRO A 759 -4.39 -35.01 -2.72
CA PRO A 759 -5.12 -34.33 -1.64
C PRO A 759 -4.30 -33.18 -1.02
N GLY A 760 -4.88 -31.98 -0.90
CA GLY A 760 -4.18 -30.79 -0.41
C GLY A 760 -4.68 -29.47 -1.02
N PHE A 761 -3.99 -28.37 -0.70
CA PHE A 761 -4.26 -27.04 -1.26
C PHE A 761 -3.42 -26.82 -2.51
N HIS A 762 -4.11 -26.50 -3.61
CA HIS A 762 -3.48 -26.24 -4.90
C HIS A 762 -3.95 -24.91 -5.43
N TRP A 763 -3.03 -24.11 -5.96
CA TRP A 763 -3.38 -22.94 -6.75
C TRP A 763 -3.14 -23.26 -8.23
N ARG A 764 -4.10 -22.92 -9.09
CA ARG A 764 -4.05 -23.12 -10.54
C ARG A 764 -4.46 -21.85 -11.25
N TRP A 765 -4.14 -21.75 -12.54
CA TRP A 765 -4.50 -20.55 -13.29
C TRP A 765 -6.03 -20.41 -13.34
N PRO A 766 -6.59 -19.23 -13.03
CA PRO A 766 -8.03 -19.02 -13.09
C PRO A 766 -8.56 -19.19 -14.52
N TRP A 767 -9.86 -19.48 -14.63
CA TRP A 767 -10.54 -19.51 -15.93
C TRP A 767 -10.35 -18.16 -16.66
N PRO A 768 -10.03 -18.14 -17.98
CA PRO A 768 -10.13 -19.23 -18.95
C PRO A 768 -8.85 -20.07 -19.18
N LEU A 769 -7.76 -19.82 -18.45
CA LEU A 769 -6.47 -20.48 -18.71
C LEU A 769 -6.47 -21.96 -18.29
N GLU A 770 -6.86 -22.22 -17.05
CA GLU A 770 -7.01 -23.57 -16.52
C GLU A 770 -8.38 -23.78 -15.88
N ARG A 771 -8.83 -25.04 -15.90
CA ARG A 771 -10.02 -25.52 -15.20
C ARG A 771 -9.64 -26.77 -14.42
N VAL A 772 -9.90 -26.76 -13.12
CA VAL A 772 -9.68 -27.93 -12.26
C VAL A 772 -10.98 -28.71 -12.12
N GLU A 773 -10.98 -29.94 -12.58
CA GLU A 773 -12.09 -30.87 -12.35
C GLU A 773 -11.75 -31.82 -11.21
N ARG A 774 -12.72 -32.01 -10.31
CA ARG A 774 -12.60 -32.84 -9.11
C ARG A 774 -13.47 -34.07 -9.31
N VAL A 775 -12.87 -35.24 -9.30
CA VAL A 775 -13.60 -36.50 -9.41
C VAL A 775 -13.43 -37.25 -8.10
N ALA A 776 -14.57 -37.61 -7.49
CA ALA A 776 -14.61 -38.43 -6.30
C ALA A 776 -14.38 -39.89 -6.71
N ASP A 777 -13.39 -40.54 -6.12
CA ASP A 777 -13.05 -41.93 -6.42
C ASP A 777 -14.03 -42.87 -5.70
N GLY A 778 -14.60 -43.85 -6.42
CA GLY A 778 -15.47 -44.89 -5.85
C GLY A 778 -16.86 -44.46 -5.35
N GLN A 779 -17.39 -43.31 -5.74
CA GLN A 779 -18.73 -42.89 -5.31
C GLN A 779 -19.83 -43.74 -5.96
N VAL A 780 -20.64 -44.42 -5.14
CA VAL A 780 -21.85 -45.13 -5.59
C VAL A 780 -22.92 -44.11 -5.97
N ARG A 781 -23.37 -44.16 -7.23
CA ARG A 781 -24.45 -43.34 -7.79
C ARG A 781 -25.73 -44.16 -7.89
N THR A 782 -26.87 -43.52 -7.66
CA THR A 782 -28.19 -44.16 -7.73
C THR A 782 -29.03 -43.49 -8.81
N VAL A 783 -29.48 -44.28 -9.79
CA VAL A 783 -30.37 -43.85 -10.86
C VAL A 783 -31.76 -44.39 -10.60
N THR A 784 -32.77 -43.52 -10.62
CA THR A 784 -34.19 -43.92 -10.54
C THR A 784 -34.74 -44.21 -11.93
N VAL A 785 -35.58 -45.24 -12.05
CA VAL A 785 -36.31 -45.65 -13.26
C VAL A 785 -37.80 -45.66 -12.92
N GLY A 786 -38.63 -44.97 -13.72
CA GLY A 786 -40.08 -44.89 -13.51
C GLY A 786 -40.54 -43.76 -12.58
N PHE A 787 -39.63 -43.10 -11.89
CA PHE A 787 -39.96 -41.97 -11.00
C PHE A 787 -38.84 -40.95 -10.84
N ARG A 788 -39.20 -39.77 -10.32
CA ARG A 788 -38.31 -38.68 -9.94
C ARG A 788 -38.66 -38.16 -8.53
N PRO A 789 -37.67 -37.78 -7.71
CA PRO A 789 -37.93 -37.10 -6.44
C PRO A 789 -38.52 -35.69 -6.70
N GLY A 790 -39.54 -35.29 -5.93
CA GLY A 790 -40.19 -33.98 -6.03
C GLY A 790 -39.31 -32.83 -5.50
N SER A 791 -39.60 -31.60 -5.91
CA SER A 791 -38.73 -30.41 -5.76
C SER A 791 -38.66 -29.77 -4.36
N LYS A 792 -39.17 -30.41 -3.29
CA LYS A 792 -39.00 -29.95 -1.90
C LYS A 792 -38.22 -30.99 -1.08
N PRO A 793 -37.00 -30.70 -0.61
CA PRO A 793 -36.24 -31.63 0.20
C PRO A 793 -36.68 -31.48 1.66
N THR A 794 -37.60 -32.33 2.12
CA THR A 794 -37.77 -32.55 3.55
C THR A 794 -37.86 -34.04 3.82
N VAL A 795 -36.84 -34.53 4.53
CA VAL A 795 -36.69 -35.88 5.12
C VAL A 795 -36.19 -36.97 4.16
N ALA A 796 -35.05 -37.55 4.52
CA ALA A 796 -34.50 -38.76 3.92
C ALA A 796 -35.48 -39.93 4.12
N LEU A 797 -35.87 -40.58 3.02
CA LEU A 797 -36.61 -41.84 3.07
C LEU A 797 -35.72 -42.91 3.73
N PRO A 798 -36.21 -43.65 4.75
CA PRO A 798 -35.45 -44.77 5.30
C PRO A 798 -35.26 -45.85 4.24
N ALA A 799 -34.03 -46.37 4.14
CA ALA A 799 -33.75 -47.59 3.41
C ALA A 799 -34.40 -48.79 4.13
N SER A 800 -34.90 -49.74 3.35
CA SER A 800 -35.50 -51.03 3.77
C SER A 800 -36.92 -50.97 4.35
N GLY A 801 -37.90 -51.14 3.46
CA GLY A 801 -39.30 -51.39 3.80
C GLY A 801 -40.15 -51.38 2.55
N GLY A 802 -40.28 -52.54 1.89
CA GLY A 802 -41.11 -52.67 0.68
C GLY A 802 -42.55 -52.25 0.97
N ARG A 803 -43.06 -51.28 0.20
CA ARG A 803 -44.48 -50.92 0.24
C ARG A 803 -45.24 -52.04 -0.45
N THR A 804 -46.19 -52.64 0.27
CA THR A 804 -47.03 -53.71 -0.23
C THR A 804 -48.28 -53.13 -0.89
N TRP A 805 -48.93 -53.96 -1.71
CA TRP A 805 -50.20 -53.73 -2.42
C TRP A 805 -51.33 -53.04 -1.60
N ALA A 806 -51.25 -53.05 -0.27
CA ALA A 806 -52.28 -52.52 0.63
C ALA A 806 -52.04 -51.08 1.15
N SER A 807 -50.94 -50.40 0.78
CA SER A 807 -50.67 -49.04 1.26
C SER A 807 -51.38 -47.97 0.42
N ALA A 808 -51.97 -46.95 1.08
CA ALA A 808 -52.63 -45.84 0.40
C ALA A 808 -51.69 -45.13 -0.59
N HIS A 809 -52.03 -45.16 -1.89
CA HIS A 809 -51.18 -44.70 -3.01
C HIS A 809 -51.01 -43.17 -3.15
N ALA A 810 -51.26 -42.40 -2.08
CA ALA A 810 -51.03 -40.96 -2.05
C ALA A 810 -49.76 -40.67 -1.23
N ALA A 811 -48.58 -40.85 -1.82
CA ALA A 811 -47.34 -40.37 -1.24
C ALA A 811 -46.93 -39.06 -1.91
N GLU A 812 -47.22 -37.95 -1.24
CA GLU A 812 -46.67 -36.62 -1.55
C GLU A 812 -45.14 -36.71 -1.65
N GLY A 813 -44.57 -36.35 -2.82
CA GLY A 813 -43.12 -36.16 -2.98
C GLY A 813 -42.42 -36.98 -4.08
N ILE A 814 -43.12 -37.82 -4.84
CA ILE A 814 -42.53 -38.55 -6.00
C ILE A 814 -43.32 -38.22 -7.27
N LEU A 815 -42.65 -37.72 -8.30
CA LEU A 815 -43.20 -37.52 -9.64
C LEU A 815 -43.00 -38.79 -10.46
N ARG A 816 -44.09 -39.51 -10.73
CA ARG A 816 -44.06 -40.73 -11.54
C ARG A 816 -43.85 -40.40 -13.02
N GLN A 817 -43.06 -41.21 -13.70
CA GLN A 817 -42.76 -41.09 -15.13
C GLN A 817 -43.41 -42.28 -15.83
N GLN A 818 -44.66 -42.12 -16.26
CA GLN A 818 -45.47 -43.22 -16.80
C GLN A 818 -44.81 -43.92 -18.00
N GLU A 819 -44.08 -43.19 -18.84
CA GLU A 819 -43.36 -43.75 -19.99
C GLU A 819 -42.29 -44.77 -19.58
N GLU A 820 -41.57 -44.52 -18.48
CA GLU A 820 -40.50 -45.39 -17.96
C GLU A 820 -41.05 -46.51 -17.06
N SER A 821 -42.14 -46.25 -16.32
CA SER A 821 -42.68 -47.22 -15.35
C SER A 821 -43.62 -48.22 -15.99
N LEU A 822 -44.36 -47.86 -17.04
CA LEU A 822 -45.41 -48.71 -17.60
C LEU A 822 -44.86 -49.78 -18.55
N MET A 823 -44.97 -51.04 -18.14
CA MET A 823 -44.45 -52.22 -18.82
C MET A 823 -45.56 -53.26 -19.04
N ILE A 824 -45.35 -54.19 -19.99
CA ILE A 824 -46.26 -55.30 -20.26
C ILE A 824 -45.56 -56.60 -19.85
N THR A 825 -46.26 -57.41 -19.07
CA THR A 825 -45.79 -58.71 -18.57
C THR A 825 -45.92 -59.79 -19.66
N GLY A 826 -45.23 -60.92 -19.50
CA GLY A 826 -45.23 -61.99 -20.52
C GLY A 826 -46.59 -62.63 -20.79
N ASP A 827 -47.52 -62.50 -19.84
CA ASP A 827 -48.92 -62.90 -19.94
C ASP A 827 -49.87 -61.76 -20.35
N GLY A 828 -49.32 -60.61 -20.77
CA GLY A 828 -50.06 -59.52 -21.41
C GLY A 828 -50.68 -58.48 -20.48
N TYR A 829 -50.36 -58.50 -19.18
CA TYR A 829 -50.86 -57.50 -18.22
C TYR A 829 -49.97 -56.25 -18.18
N LEU A 830 -50.61 -55.07 -18.12
CA LEU A 830 -49.93 -53.79 -17.88
C LEU A 830 -49.58 -53.63 -16.39
N VAL A 831 -48.34 -53.20 -16.14
CA VAL A 831 -47.78 -53.01 -14.81
C VAL A 831 -46.90 -51.76 -14.80
N GLU A 832 -47.06 -50.93 -13.78
CA GLU A 832 -46.11 -49.89 -13.41
C GLU A 832 -45.02 -50.48 -12.50
N MET A 833 -43.76 -50.40 -12.94
CA MET A 833 -42.56 -50.79 -12.20
C MET A 833 -41.73 -49.56 -11.83
N LEU A 834 -41.40 -49.40 -10.54
CA LEU A 834 -40.46 -48.38 -10.06
C LEU A 834 -39.19 -49.07 -9.56
N ALA A 835 -38.02 -48.61 -10.00
CA ALA A 835 -36.74 -49.22 -9.65
C ALA A 835 -35.64 -48.18 -9.38
N THR A 836 -34.63 -48.58 -8.61
CA THR A 836 -33.35 -47.88 -8.52
C THR A 836 -32.20 -48.78 -8.89
N VAL A 837 -31.27 -48.26 -9.70
CA VAL A 837 -30.00 -48.90 -10.02
C VAL A 837 -28.88 -48.18 -9.30
N ARG A 838 -28.04 -48.93 -8.58
CA ARG A 838 -26.81 -48.42 -7.99
C ARG A 838 -25.63 -48.86 -8.84
N TYR A 839 -24.76 -47.91 -9.18
CA TYR A 839 -23.55 -48.18 -9.96
C TYR A 839 -22.37 -47.34 -9.45
N ARG A 840 -21.16 -47.77 -9.73
CA ARG A 840 -19.91 -47.06 -9.46
C ARG A 840 -19.09 -46.93 -10.74
N VAL A 841 -18.28 -45.89 -10.85
CA VAL A 841 -17.32 -45.73 -11.96
C VAL A 841 -16.02 -46.41 -11.53
N SER A 842 -15.51 -47.32 -12.36
CA SER A 842 -14.33 -48.15 -12.10
C SER A 842 -13.05 -47.30 -12.06
N ALA A 843 -12.14 -47.65 -11.15
CA ALA A 843 -10.96 -46.85 -10.77
C ALA A 843 -9.81 -46.84 -11.79
N SER A 844 -9.88 -47.63 -12.87
CA SER A 844 -8.79 -47.74 -13.85
C SER A 844 -8.64 -46.52 -14.76
N ASP A 845 -9.73 -45.81 -15.08
CA ASP A 845 -9.67 -44.48 -15.73
C ASP A 845 -11.00 -43.67 -15.57
N PRO A 846 -11.20 -42.96 -14.45
CA PRO A 846 -12.46 -42.24 -14.16
C PRO A 846 -12.78 -41.09 -15.12
N PHE A 847 -11.82 -40.61 -15.91
CA PHE A 847 -11.96 -39.39 -16.71
C PHE A 847 -12.44 -39.67 -18.14
N ARG A 848 -12.15 -40.85 -18.71
CA ARG A 848 -12.79 -41.29 -19.96
C ARG A 848 -14.30 -41.41 -19.82
N ALA A 849 -14.77 -41.97 -18.70
CA ALA A 849 -16.19 -42.14 -18.40
C ALA A 849 -16.96 -40.81 -18.20
N ILE A 850 -16.30 -39.67 -17.96
CA ILE A 850 -16.94 -38.36 -17.79
C ILE A 850 -16.86 -37.51 -19.07
N PHE A 851 -15.80 -37.68 -19.87
CA PHE A 851 -15.60 -36.91 -21.11
C PHE A 851 -16.14 -37.60 -22.37
N GLU A 852 -16.19 -38.94 -22.43
CA GLU A 852 -16.76 -39.67 -23.57
C GLU A 852 -18.26 -39.97 -23.38
N LEU A 853 -18.73 -40.11 -22.13
CA LEU A 853 -20.14 -40.33 -21.79
C LEU A 853 -20.73 -39.06 -21.18
N ALA A 854 -21.35 -38.21 -22.00
CA ALA A 854 -21.89 -36.93 -21.56
C ALA A 854 -22.92 -37.03 -20.42
N GLU A 855 -23.65 -38.16 -20.32
CA GLU A 855 -24.72 -38.38 -19.32
C GLU A 855 -24.83 -39.86 -18.90
N PRO A 856 -23.90 -40.39 -18.05
CA PRO A 856 -23.88 -41.81 -17.67
C PRO A 856 -25.15 -42.24 -16.92
N ASP A 857 -25.75 -41.34 -16.13
CA ASP A 857 -27.02 -41.60 -15.43
C ASP A 857 -28.17 -41.86 -16.42
N ARG A 858 -28.21 -41.16 -17.56
CA ARG A 858 -29.23 -41.39 -18.58
C ARG A 858 -28.99 -42.70 -19.30
N LEU A 859 -27.74 -43.01 -19.63
CA LEU A 859 -27.39 -44.26 -20.30
C LEU A 859 -27.74 -45.48 -19.43
N VAL A 860 -27.34 -45.46 -18.15
CA VAL A 860 -27.70 -46.51 -17.19
C VAL A 860 -29.22 -46.57 -17.01
N ARG A 861 -29.93 -45.43 -16.98
CA ARG A 861 -31.40 -45.40 -16.90
C ARG A 861 -32.05 -46.10 -18.10
N TYR A 862 -31.67 -45.74 -19.33
CA TYR A 862 -32.24 -46.33 -20.53
C TYR A 862 -31.93 -47.82 -20.66
N ALA A 863 -30.70 -48.21 -20.34
CA ALA A 863 -30.30 -49.62 -20.31
C ALA A 863 -31.10 -50.40 -19.25
N ALA A 864 -31.27 -49.83 -18.06
CA ALA A 864 -32.04 -50.44 -16.98
C ALA A 864 -33.53 -50.53 -17.32
N GLU A 865 -34.13 -49.48 -17.89
CA GLU A 865 -35.50 -49.49 -18.38
C GLU A 865 -35.70 -50.60 -19.42
N THR A 866 -34.78 -50.72 -20.37
CA THR A 866 -34.83 -51.77 -21.41
C THR A 866 -34.77 -53.16 -20.80
N VAL A 867 -33.81 -53.41 -19.89
CA VAL A 867 -33.66 -54.71 -19.22
C VAL A 867 -34.87 -55.05 -18.35
N LEU A 868 -35.42 -54.07 -17.63
CA LEU A 868 -36.63 -54.26 -16.83
C LEU A 868 -37.85 -54.55 -17.71
N ARG A 869 -37.99 -53.87 -18.86
CA ARG A 869 -39.07 -54.10 -19.82
C ARG A 869 -38.97 -55.49 -20.46
N GLU A 870 -37.76 -55.94 -20.81
CA GLU A 870 -37.51 -57.32 -21.28
C GLU A 870 -37.84 -58.35 -20.20
N LEU A 871 -37.40 -58.13 -18.96
CA LEU A 871 -37.67 -59.05 -17.86
C LEU A 871 -39.14 -59.11 -17.48
N ALA A 872 -39.86 -57.98 -17.54
CA ALA A 872 -41.30 -57.95 -17.38
C ALA A 872 -41.97 -58.78 -18.47
N ALA A 873 -41.60 -58.57 -19.74
CA ALA A 873 -42.15 -59.32 -20.87
C ALA A 873 -41.81 -60.82 -20.88
N GLU A 874 -40.76 -61.25 -20.20
CA GLU A 874 -40.43 -62.68 -20.02
C GLU A 874 -41.14 -63.33 -18.83
N SER A 875 -41.68 -62.53 -17.90
CA SER A 875 -42.17 -63.01 -16.61
C SER A 875 -43.70 -62.93 -16.53
N PRO A 876 -44.37 -63.97 -16.01
CA PRO A 876 -45.78 -63.86 -15.67
C PRO A 876 -46.01 -62.81 -14.57
N PHE A 877 -47.14 -62.11 -14.61
CA PHE A 877 -47.50 -61.08 -13.61
C PHE A 877 -47.41 -61.58 -12.16
N SER A 878 -47.76 -62.84 -11.91
CA SER A 878 -47.69 -63.46 -10.58
C SER A 878 -46.27 -63.69 -10.06
N ASP A 879 -45.30 -63.94 -10.94
CA ASP A 879 -43.90 -64.13 -10.55
C ASP A 879 -43.24 -62.79 -10.19
N LEU A 880 -43.70 -61.68 -10.76
CA LEU A 880 -43.24 -60.33 -10.43
C LEU A 880 -43.75 -59.86 -9.05
N LEU A 881 -44.91 -60.37 -8.58
CA LEU A 881 -45.53 -59.99 -7.31
C LEU A 881 -45.13 -60.84 -6.09
N THR A 882 -44.44 -61.96 -6.28
CA THR A 882 -44.22 -62.98 -5.24
C THR A 882 -42.76 -63.02 -4.72
N ALA A 883 -42.46 -63.96 -3.82
CA ALA A 883 -41.16 -64.10 -3.13
C ALA A 883 -39.92 -64.30 -4.06
N LYS A 884 -40.13 -64.45 -5.38
CA LYS A 884 -39.06 -64.51 -6.39
C LYS A 884 -38.47 -63.14 -6.78
N ARG A 885 -38.95 -62.04 -6.19
CA ARG A 885 -38.47 -60.66 -6.46
C ARG A 885 -36.94 -60.51 -6.36
N GLY A 886 -36.31 -61.09 -5.35
CA GLY A 886 -34.85 -61.03 -5.19
C GLY A 886 -34.09 -61.69 -6.35
N ALA A 887 -34.57 -62.83 -6.84
CA ALA A 887 -33.99 -63.50 -7.99
C ALA A 887 -34.17 -62.70 -9.30
N LEU A 888 -35.24 -61.91 -9.40
CA LEU A 888 -35.48 -61.02 -10.53
C LEU A 888 -34.58 -59.78 -10.48
N GLU A 889 -34.34 -59.23 -9.29
CA GLU A 889 -33.38 -58.13 -9.06
C GLU A 889 -31.94 -58.54 -9.39
N ASP A 890 -31.52 -59.75 -8.99
CA ASP A 890 -30.21 -60.32 -9.36
C ASP A 890 -30.10 -60.55 -10.88
N LYS A 891 -31.15 -61.12 -11.51
CA LYS A 891 -31.19 -61.32 -12.96
C LYS A 891 -31.18 -59.99 -13.73
N ALA A 892 -31.83 -58.95 -13.20
CA ALA A 892 -31.80 -57.59 -13.73
C ALA A 892 -30.42 -56.96 -13.62
N ARG A 893 -29.74 -57.11 -12.48
CA ARG A 893 -28.34 -56.65 -12.30
C ARG A 893 -27.43 -57.31 -13.32
N ASP A 894 -27.47 -58.64 -13.43
CA ASP A 894 -26.53 -59.38 -14.27
C ASP A 894 -26.76 -59.10 -15.77
N ARG A 895 -28.02 -58.98 -16.21
CA ARG A 895 -28.35 -58.58 -17.60
C ARG A 895 -27.98 -57.14 -17.88
N LEU A 896 -28.20 -56.23 -16.93
CA LEU A 896 -27.82 -54.83 -17.07
C LEU A 896 -26.30 -54.68 -17.19
N ALA A 897 -25.54 -55.38 -16.34
CA ALA A 897 -24.08 -55.42 -16.41
C ALA A 897 -23.61 -55.99 -17.76
N ALA A 898 -24.15 -57.14 -18.19
CA ALA A 898 -23.78 -57.75 -19.47
C ALA A 898 -24.14 -56.88 -20.69
N ARG A 899 -25.25 -56.14 -20.63
CA ARG A 899 -25.68 -55.26 -21.72
C ARG A 899 -24.82 -54.01 -21.82
N LEU A 900 -24.51 -53.37 -20.69
CA LEU A 900 -23.61 -52.22 -20.65
C LEU A 900 -22.20 -52.61 -21.10
N ASP A 901 -21.74 -53.81 -20.75
CA ASP A 901 -20.45 -54.34 -21.21
C ASP A 901 -20.45 -54.60 -22.73
N LYS A 902 -21.54 -55.15 -23.27
CA LYS A 902 -21.70 -55.43 -24.71
C LYS A 902 -21.87 -54.18 -25.56
N ASP A 903 -22.73 -53.25 -25.17
CA ASP A 903 -23.07 -52.05 -25.93
C ASP A 903 -21.95 -50.99 -25.86
N LEU A 904 -21.06 -51.07 -24.85
CA LEU A 904 -19.93 -50.16 -24.65
C LEU A 904 -18.55 -50.83 -24.82
N HIS A 905 -18.52 -52.04 -25.41
CA HIS A 905 -17.30 -52.81 -25.70
C HIS A 905 -16.33 -52.98 -24.51
N GLY A 906 -16.84 -53.01 -23.28
CA GLY A 906 -16.03 -53.10 -22.06
C GLY A 906 -15.18 -51.86 -21.71
N GLU A 907 -15.32 -50.74 -22.44
CA GLU A 907 -14.46 -49.56 -22.29
C GLU A 907 -15.08 -48.44 -21.42
N ALA A 908 -16.36 -48.54 -21.05
CA ALA A 908 -17.07 -47.47 -20.33
C ALA A 908 -16.77 -47.38 -18.82
N GLY A 909 -16.16 -48.40 -18.22
CA GLY A 909 -15.78 -48.38 -16.81
C GLY A 909 -16.94 -48.21 -15.83
N LEU A 910 -18.14 -48.72 -16.12
CA LEU A 910 -19.30 -48.69 -15.23
C LEU A 910 -19.50 -50.05 -14.57
N ASP A 911 -19.53 -50.09 -13.25
CA ASP A 911 -19.76 -51.31 -12.48
C ASP A 911 -21.09 -51.22 -11.72
N ILE A 912 -22.00 -52.17 -11.97
CA ILE A 912 -23.36 -52.18 -11.42
C ILE A 912 -23.35 -52.87 -10.06
N ASP A 913 -23.53 -52.08 -9.00
CA ASP A 913 -23.57 -52.54 -7.61
C ASP A 913 -24.88 -53.29 -7.28
N GLY A 914 -26.00 -52.87 -7.87
CA GLY A 914 -27.26 -53.62 -7.73
C GLY A 914 -28.49 -52.90 -8.30
N VAL A 915 -29.55 -53.67 -8.52
CA VAL A 915 -30.87 -53.17 -8.95
C VAL A 915 -31.87 -53.51 -7.85
N SER A 916 -32.68 -52.53 -7.43
CA SER A 916 -33.74 -52.73 -6.44
C SER A 916 -35.06 -52.24 -7.01
N LEU A 917 -36.06 -53.12 -7.06
CA LEU A 917 -37.43 -52.74 -7.37
C LEU A 917 -38.01 -52.10 -6.11
N HIS A 918 -38.82 -51.06 -6.23
CA HIS A 918 -39.48 -50.38 -5.11
C HIS A 918 -40.97 -50.66 -5.09
N ASP A 919 -41.65 -50.44 -6.22
CA ASP A 919 -43.11 -50.53 -6.34
C ASP A 919 -43.49 -51.27 -7.63
N LEU A 920 -44.55 -52.08 -7.56
CA LEU A 920 -45.05 -52.88 -8.66
C LEU A 920 -46.58 -52.98 -8.57
N HIS A 921 -47.30 -52.35 -9.48
CA HIS A 921 -48.77 -52.40 -9.50
C HIS A 921 -49.35 -52.19 -10.91
N PRO A 922 -50.55 -52.70 -11.23
CA PRO A 922 -51.29 -52.31 -12.43
C PRO A 922 -51.55 -50.80 -12.47
N PRO A 923 -51.79 -50.19 -13.65
CA PRO A 923 -51.98 -48.76 -13.79
C PRO A 923 -53.11 -48.25 -12.89
N LEU A 924 -52.91 -47.12 -12.22
CA LEU A 924 -53.85 -46.59 -11.22
C LEU A 924 -55.27 -46.40 -11.77
N GLU A 925 -55.39 -46.11 -13.07
CA GLU A 925 -56.66 -45.95 -13.79
C GLU A 925 -57.50 -47.23 -13.82
N VAL A 926 -56.84 -48.39 -13.89
CA VAL A 926 -57.47 -49.71 -13.91
C VAL A 926 -57.42 -50.38 -12.55
N VAL A 927 -56.71 -49.83 -11.55
CA VAL A 927 -56.66 -50.39 -10.19
C VAL A 927 -58.06 -50.41 -9.56
N ALA A 928 -58.92 -49.42 -9.82
CA ALA A 928 -60.31 -49.47 -9.38
C ALA A 928 -61.09 -50.61 -10.05
N SER A 929 -60.92 -50.80 -11.37
CA SER A 929 -61.54 -51.89 -12.14
C SER A 929 -60.93 -53.27 -11.83
N TYR A 930 -59.65 -53.34 -11.50
CA TYR A 930 -58.99 -54.54 -10.99
C TYR A 930 -59.42 -54.82 -9.57
N HIS A 931 -59.66 -53.83 -8.73
CA HIS A 931 -60.30 -54.01 -7.44
C HIS A 931 -61.78 -54.34 -7.59
N GLU A 932 -62.48 -53.95 -8.65
CA GLU A 932 -63.85 -54.39 -8.93
C GLU A 932 -63.87 -55.82 -9.48
N VAL A 933 -62.96 -56.18 -10.39
CA VAL A 933 -62.78 -57.54 -10.89
C VAL A 933 -62.22 -58.43 -9.80
N THR A 934 -61.35 -57.93 -8.92
CA THR A 934 -60.89 -58.64 -7.72
C THR A 934 -61.98 -58.65 -6.66
N ARG A 935 -62.83 -57.64 -6.50
CA ARG A 935 -64.04 -57.72 -5.65
C ARG A 935 -65.13 -58.58 -6.27
N ALA A 936 -65.13 -58.80 -7.58
CA ALA A 936 -66.08 -59.66 -8.30
C ALA A 936 -65.54 -61.08 -8.44
N MET A 937 -64.22 -61.27 -8.48
CA MET A 937 -63.49 -62.53 -8.38
C MET A 937 -63.45 -62.96 -6.93
N GLU A 938 -63.13 -62.10 -5.97
CA GLU A 938 -63.43 -62.25 -4.55
C GLU A 938 -64.92 -62.38 -4.37
N GLY A 939 -65.80 -61.70 -5.11
CA GLY A 939 -67.25 -61.88 -5.02
C GLY A 939 -67.71 -63.22 -5.59
N ARG A 940 -66.99 -63.80 -6.55
CA ARG A 940 -67.20 -65.12 -7.16
C ARG A 940 -66.55 -66.22 -6.34
N GLN A 941 -65.39 -65.97 -5.77
CA GLN A 941 -64.62 -66.78 -4.83
C GLN A 941 -65.26 -66.70 -3.46
N GLN A 942 -65.94 -65.62 -3.11
CA GLN A 942 -66.78 -65.43 -1.94
C GLN A 942 -68.16 -65.98 -2.25
N ARG A 943 -68.65 -66.04 -3.48
CA ARG A 943 -69.83 -66.85 -3.84
C ARG A 943 -69.53 -68.35 -3.93
N GLN A 944 -68.33 -68.75 -4.33
CA GLN A 944 -67.84 -70.14 -4.37
C GLN A 944 -67.39 -70.58 -2.98
N ASN A 945 -66.70 -69.74 -2.22
CA ASN A 945 -66.44 -69.91 -0.79
C ASN A 945 -67.72 -69.67 0.00
N GLN A 946 -68.73 -68.92 -0.44
CA GLN A 946 -70.06 -68.92 0.20
C GLN A 946 -70.86 -70.11 -0.29
N ALA A 947 -70.63 -70.74 -1.44
CA ALA A 947 -71.33 -71.96 -1.83
C ALA A 947 -70.68 -73.20 -1.20
N GLN A 948 -69.35 -73.24 -1.11
CA GLN A 948 -68.56 -74.23 -0.36
C GLN A 948 -68.59 -73.95 1.13
N ALA A 949 -68.52 -72.70 1.61
CA ALA A 949 -68.82 -72.40 3.01
C ALA A 949 -70.30 -72.62 3.25
N THR A 950 -71.29 -72.17 2.48
CA THR A 950 -72.71 -72.57 2.72
C THR A 950 -72.92 -74.09 2.56
N GLY A 951 -72.08 -74.82 1.83
CA GLY A 951 -72.08 -76.28 1.77
C GLY A 951 -71.45 -76.93 3.02
N LEU A 952 -70.30 -76.43 3.48
CA LEU A 952 -69.55 -76.80 4.69
C LEU A 952 -70.16 -76.22 5.97
N ARG A 953 -71.00 -75.20 5.84
CA ARG A 953 -71.74 -74.46 6.86
C ARG A 953 -73.19 -74.90 6.82
N LYS A 954 -73.75 -75.49 5.76
CA LYS A 954 -74.94 -76.34 5.90
C LYS A 954 -74.57 -77.70 6.45
N ARG A 955 -73.46 -78.32 6.03
CA ARG A 955 -72.94 -79.52 6.72
C ARG A 955 -72.45 -79.21 8.13
N GLY A 956 -71.77 -78.09 8.32
CA GLY A 956 -71.25 -77.62 9.60
C GLY A 956 -72.30 -76.98 10.49
N GLU A 957 -73.36 -76.35 9.98
CA GLU A 957 -74.54 -75.97 10.78
C GLU A 957 -75.47 -77.15 10.99
N GLN A 958 -75.49 -78.19 10.15
CA GLN A 958 -76.21 -79.43 10.49
C GLN A 958 -75.45 -80.16 11.60
N VAL A 959 -74.14 -80.37 11.47
CA VAL A 959 -73.28 -80.96 12.51
C VAL A 959 -73.20 -80.08 13.75
N ALA A 960 -73.08 -78.77 13.63
CA ALA A 960 -73.09 -77.85 14.78
C ALA A 960 -74.49 -77.59 15.33
N ARG A 961 -75.59 -77.73 14.59
CA ARG A 961 -76.94 -77.74 15.20
C ARG A 961 -77.21 -79.07 15.89
N ASP A 962 -76.70 -80.18 15.37
CA ASP A 962 -76.79 -81.49 16.01
C ASP A 962 -75.88 -81.54 17.26
N GLU A 963 -74.67 -80.98 17.21
CA GLU A 963 -73.75 -80.83 18.35
C GLU A 963 -74.17 -79.73 19.32
N ASP A 964 -74.70 -78.58 18.89
CA ASP A 964 -75.20 -77.52 19.78
C ASP A 964 -76.58 -77.90 20.35
N ALA A 965 -77.39 -78.73 19.69
CA ALA A 965 -78.58 -79.34 20.28
C ALA A 965 -78.23 -80.47 21.27
N LEU A 966 -77.22 -81.30 20.99
CA LEU A 966 -76.69 -82.28 21.94
C LEU A 966 -75.99 -81.59 23.12
N ALA A 967 -75.19 -80.55 22.88
CA ALA A 967 -74.50 -79.78 23.90
C ALA A 967 -75.46 -78.92 24.71
N LYS A 968 -76.46 -78.25 24.12
CA LYS A 968 -77.52 -77.59 24.90
C LYS A 968 -78.38 -78.58 25.66
N ALA A 969 -78.73 -79.75 25.11
CA ALA A 969 -79.46 -80.78 25.86
C ALA A 969 -78.63 -81.35 27.02
N PHE A 970 -77.32 -81.54 26.82
CA PHE A 970 -76.40 -82.03 27.85
C PHE A 970 -76.09 -80.97 28.89
N VAL A 971 -75.87 -79.71 28.48
CA VAL A 971 -75.61 -78.57 29.37
C VAL A 971 -76.88 -78.14 30.11
N ASP A 972 -78.06 -78.13 29.47
CA ASP A 972 -79.33 -77.87 30.18
C ASP A 972 -79.71 -79.03 31.11
N GLY A 973 -79.37 -80.27 30.75
CA GLY A 973 -79.50 -81.44 31.62
C GLY A 973 -78.54 -81.37 32.80
N PHE A 974 -77.26 -81.10 32.55
CA PHE A 974 -76.20 -80.97 33.55
C PHE A 974 -76.45 -79.77 34.47
N ASN A 975 -76.77 -78.59 33.92
CA ASN A 975 -77.08 -77.40 34.71
C ASN A 975 -78.38 -77.54 35.49
N ARG A 976 -79.41 -78.24 34.98
CA ARG A 976 -80.59 -78.54 35.80
C ARG A 976 -80.27 -79.51 36.93
N MET A 977 -79.41 -80.50 36.70
CA MET A 977 -78.98 -81.46 37.72
C MET A 977 -78.05 -80.81 38.77
N GLU A 978 -77.11 -79.98 38.35
CA GLU A 978 -76.21 -79.22 39.21
C GLU A 978 -76.92 -78.06 39.91
N MET A 979 -77.83 -77.32 39.27
CA MET A 979 -78.67 -76.35 39.97
C MET A 979 -79.61 -77.05 40.94
N ALA A 980 -80.19 -78.21 40.63
CA ALA A 980 -81.00 -78.96 41.60
C ALA A 980 -80.16 -79.45 42.80
N ARG A 981 -78.94 -79.95 42.55
CA ARG A 981 -77.98 -80.33 43.61
C ARG A 981 -77.50 -79.13 44.42
N ALA A 982 -77.13 -78.03 43.77
CA ALA A 982 -76.66 -76.81 44.42
C ALA A 982 -77.78 -76.09 45.17
N THR A 983 -79.01 -76.09 44.65
CA THR A 983 -80.18 -75.53 45.35
C THR A 983 -80.57 -76.43 46.52
N GLY A 984 -80.50 -77.76 46.36
CA GLY A 984 -80.67 -78.71 47.46
C GLY A 984 -79.59 -78.56 48.54
N ALA A 985 -78.31 -78.45 48.16
CA ALA A 985 -77.20 -78.24 49.07
C ALA A 985 -77.25 -76.86 49.75
N ALA A 986 -77.61 -75.80 49.01
CA ALA A 986 -77.80 -74.46 49.57
C ALA A 986 -79.01 -74.41 50.50
N PHE A 987 -80.10 -75.13 50.19
CA PHE A 987 -81.24 -75.28 51.08
C PHE A 987 -80.83 -76.05 52.35
N LEU A 988 -80.13 -77.18 52.24
CA LEU A 988 -79.63 -77.94 53.40
C LEU A 988 -78.62 -77.15 54.24
N ALA A 989 -77.74 -76.37 53.61
CA ALA A 989 -76.79 -75.49 54.30
C ALA A 989 -77.49 -74.32 55.00
N ARG A 990 -78.50 -73.70 54.37
CA ARG A 990 -79.33 -72.65 55.00
C ARG A 990 -80.20 -73.24 56.12
N LEU A 991 -80.72 -74.45 55.97
CA LEU A 991 -81.48 -75.16 57.00
C LEU A 991 -80.59 -75.49 58.21
N ALA A 992 -79.36 -75.96 57.98
CA ALA A 992 -78.36 -76.18 59.02
C ALA A 992 -77.95 -74.87 59.71
N ALA A 993 -77.66 -73.81 58.94
CA ALA A 993 -77.29 -72.50 59.47
C ALA A 993 -78.43 -71.82 60.26
N ARG A 994 -79.68 -71.97 59.81
CA ARG A 994 -80.88 -71.49 60.52
C ARG A 994 -81.09 -72.24 61.84
N GLY A 995 -80.71 -73.53 61.92
CA GLY A 995 -80.71 -74.29 63.17
C GLY A 995 -79.74 -73.75 64.22
N THR A 996 -78.62 -73.15 63.80
CA THR A 996 -77.62 -72.56 64.71
C THR A 996 -77.84 -71.08 65.03
N ALA A 997 -78.35 -70.27 64.09
CA ALA A 997 -78.47 -68.82 64.25
C ALA A 997 -79.62 -68.24 63.39
N PRO A 998 -80.88 -68.37 63.82
CA PRO A 998 -82.04 -68.05 62.99
C PRO A 998 -82.14 -66.57 62.61
N THR A 999 -81.90 -65.66 63.56
CA THR A 999 -82.05 -64.21 63.37
C THR A 999 -81.08 -63.64 62.34
N LEU A 1000 -79.83 -64.09 62.36
CA LEU A 1000 -78.80 -63.62 61.44
C LEU A 1000 -79.08 -64.06 60.00
N VAL A 1001 -79.56 -65.29 59.83
CA VAL A 1001 -79.86 -65.86 58.50
C VAL A 1001 -81.07 -65.16 57.88
N ASP A 1002 -82.12 -64.88 58.66
CA ASP A 1002 -83.32 -64.18 58.18
C ASP A 1002 -83.00 -62.72 57.79
N PHE A 1003 -82.15 -62.03 58.57
CA PHE A 1003 -81.71 -60.67 58.24
C PHE A 1003 -80.92 -60.60 56.93
N ARG A 1004 -80.05 -61.57 56.69
CA ARG A 1004 -79.27 -61.64 55.44
C ARG A 1004 -80.17 -61.91 54.24
N LEU A 1005 -81.11 -62.85 54.37
CA LEU A 1005 -82.08 -63.15 53.32
C LEU A 1005 -82.90 -61.91 52.92
N PHE A 1006 -83.30 -61.09 53.88
CA PHE A 1006 -84.02 -59.84 53.60
C PHE A 1006 -83.20 -58.88 52.73
N TRP A 1007 -81.95 -58.58 53.13
CA TRP A 1007 -81.11 -57.61 52.41
C TRP A 1007 -80.66 -58.08 51.03
N ASP A 1008 -80.39 -59.37 50.86
CA ASP A 1008 -80.09 -59.93 49.53
C ASP A 1008 -81.30 -59.77 48.60
N THR A 1009 -82.51 -59.95 49.14
CA THR A 1009 -83.77 -59.74 48.39
C THR A 1009 -83.96 -58.27 48.00
N VAL A 1010 -83.66 -57.34 48.90
CA VAL A 1010 -83.72 -55.89 48.63
C VAL A 1010 -82.67 -55.47 47.60
N GLY A 1011 -81.43 -55.97 47.74
CA GLY A 1011 -80.34 -55.70 46.81
C GLY A 1011 -80.68 -56.12 45.38
N GLY A 1012 -81.21 -57.34 45.23
CA GLY A 1012 -81.66 -57.84 43.93
C GLY A 1012 -82.73 -56.95 43.27
N ALA A 1013 -83.67 -56.43 44.06
CA ALA A 1013 -84.73 -55.55 43.57
C ALA A 1013 -84.26 -54.14 43.14
N LEU A 1014 -83.08 -53.68 43.56
CA LEU A 1014 -82.58 -52.32 43.32
C LEU A 1014 -81.54 -52.21 42.19
N THR A 1015 -81.01 -53.32 41.70
CA THR A 1015 -80.04 -53.36 40.60
C THR A 1015 -80.65 -52.75 39.32
N GLY A 1016 -80.01 -51.73 38.73
CA GLY A 1016 -80.46 -51.06 37.49
C GLY A 1016 -81.21 -49.73 37.66
N ARG A 1017 -81.38 -49.19 38.89
CA ARG A 1017 -82.01 -47.88 39.14
C ARG A 1017 -80.98 -46.73 39.24
N GLU A 1018 -81.22 -45.60 38.57
CA GLU A 1018 -80.30 -44.45 38.49
C GLU A 1018 -80.16 -43.70 39.83
N LYS A 1019 -78.95 -43.21 40.11
CA LYS A 1019 -78.53 -42.65 41.40
C LYS A 1019 -78.06 -41.20 41.20
N VAL A 1020 -78.70 -40.24 41.84
CA VAL A 1020 -78.28 -38.82 41.81
C VAL A 1020 -77.82 -38.39 43.20
N LEU A 1021 -76.60 -37.86 43.29
CA LEU A 1021 -76.03 -37.27 44.51
C LEU A 1021 -76.12 -35.74 44.40
N VAL A 1022 -76.77 -35.11 45.38
CA VAL A 1022 -76.93 -33.64 45.46
C VAL A 1022 -76.27 -33.10 46.73
N ASP A 1023 -75.34 -32.16 46.58
CA ASP A 1023 -74.60 -31.52 47.67
C ASP A 1023 -75.44 -30.43 48.37
N SER A 1024 -75.35 -30.38 49.71
CA SER A 1024 -76.01 -29.34 50.52
C SER A 1024 -75.10 -28.10 50.68
N PRO A 1025 -75.49 -26.89 50.24
CA PRO A 1025 -74.70 -25.68 50.47
C PRO A 1025 -74.72 -25.28 51.95
N GLY A 1026 -73.53 -25.15 52.58
CA GLY A 1026 -73.36 -24.62 53.94
C GLY A 1026 -72.92 -25.62 55.02
N VAL A 1027 -72.81 -26.92 54.73
CA VAL A 1027 -72.18 -27.91 55.62
C VAL A 1027 -71.24 -28.81 54.79
N PRO A 1028 -69.91 -28.77 55.00
CA PRO A 1028 -68.99 -29.60 54.22
C PRO A 1028 -69.29 -31.10 54.43
N MET A 1029 -69.21 -31.90 53.35
CA MET A 1029 -69.38 -33.37 53.32
C MET A 1029 -70.79 -33.94 53.59
N ARG A 1030 -71.86 -33.19 53.32
CA ARG A 1030 -73.22 -33.76 53.30
C ARG A 1030 -73.85 -33.70 51.91
N SER A 1031 -73.94 -34.86 51.27
CA SER A 1031 -74.62 -35.09 49.99
C SER A 1031 -75.75 -36.11 50.21
N ASN A 1032 -76.94 -35.87 49.65
CA ASN A 1032 -78.08 -36.80 49.73
C ASN A 1032 -78.15 -37.66 48.45
N LEU A 1033 -78.35 -38.98 48.59
CA LEU A 1033 -78.52 -39.93 47.50
C LEU A 1033 -80.01 -40.12 47.17
N TRP A 1034 -80.40 -39.76 45.94
CA TRP A 1034 -81.73 -40.01 45.40
C TRP A 1034 -81.68 -41.20 44.44
N LEU A 1035 -82.53 -42.20 44.67
CA LEU A 1035 -82.78 -43.32 43.75
C LEU A 1035 -83.95 -42.91 42.84
N ILE A 1036 -83.66 -42.55 41.60
CA ILE A 1036 -84.65 -41.95 40.71
C ILE A 1036 -85.07 -43.00 39.67
N PRO A 1037 -86.39 -43.21 39.47
CA PRO A 1037 -86.90 -43.90 38.28
C PRO A 1037 -86.43 -43.12 37.03
N PRO A 1038 -85.93 -43.76 35.96
CA PRO A 1038 -85.26 -43.09 34.84
C PRO A 1038 -86.10 -42.02 34.08
N ASP A 1039 -87.33 -41.75 34.49
CA ASP A 1039 -88.36 -41.06 33.73
C ASP A 1039 -88.69 -39.62 34.25
N MET A 1040 -87.99 -39.08 35.27
CA MET A 1040 -88.48 -37.91 36.06
C MET A 1040 -87.60 -36.63 36.11
N PHE A 1041 -86.35 -36.60 35.60
CA PHE A 1041 -85.58 -35.34 35.40
C PHE A 1041 -85.26 -35.07 33.91
N ARG A 1042 -86.24 -35.32 33.04
CA ARG A 1042 -86.57 -34.27 32.07
C ARG A 1042 -87.71 -33.48 32.70
N PRO A 1043 -87.70 -32.14 32.66
CA PRO A 1043 -88.92 -31.36 32.80
C PRO A 1043 -90.02 -32.08 32.04
N ALA A 1044 -91.04 -32.48 32.79
CA ALA A 1044 -92.23 -33.09 32.28
C ALA A 1044 -92.68 -32.26 31.09
N ALA A 1045 -92.74 -32.93 29.95
CA ALA A 1045 -93.66 -32.63 28.87
C ALA A 1045 -93.98 -31.14 28.67
N VAL A 1046 -93.08 -30.43 27.97
CA VAL A 1046 -93.50 -29.72 26.76
C VAL A 1046 -93.28 -30.73 25.62
N GLY A 1047 -94.25 -31.55 25.20
CA GLY A 1047 -95.67 -31.45 25.52
C GLY A 1047 -96.25 -30.20 24.91
N GLN A 1048 -96.18 -30.09 23.59
CA GLN A 1048 -97.27 -29.72 22.69
C GLN A 1048 -96.61 -29.43 21.34
N ARG A 1049 -96.96 -30.19 20.29
CA ARG A 1049 -98.24 -30.02 19.57
C ARG A 1049 -98.36 -28.56 19.15
N THR A 1050 -98.46 -28.22 17.90
CA THR A 1050 -99.08 -28.84 16.73
C THR A 1050 -98.83 -27.73 15.71
N ASP A 1051 -98.28 -27.99 14.54
CA ASP A 1051 -99.01 -28.58 13.41
C ASP A 1051 -98.29 -29.87 12.95
N GLU A 1052 -98.86 -31.06 12.74
CA GLU A 1052 -100.25 -31.50 12.51
C GLU A 1052 -101.05 -30.56 11.61
N LEU A 1053 -100.68 -30.60 10.32
CA LEU A 1053 -101.49 -30.53 9.09
C LEU A 1053 -100.47 -30.17 7.99
N GLU A 1054 -99.76 -31.12 7.40
CA GLU A 1054 -100.17 -31.85 6.19
C GLU A 1054 -99.37 -33.18 6.19
N ARG A 1055 -99.91 -34.40 6.19
CA ARG A 1055 -100.93 -34.94 5.29
C ARG A 1055 -101.01 -34.12 4.01
N ASN A 1056 -100.15 -34.43 3.06
CA ASN A 1056 -100.35 -35.57 2.17
C ASN A 1056 -99.29 -35.57 1.07
N ALA A 1057 -99.05 -36.78 0.58
CA ALA A 1057 -98.67 -37.04 -0.80
C ALA A 1057 -97.29 -36.51 -1.24
N ASN A 1058 -96.31 -37.42 -1.24
CA ASN A 1058 -95.93 -38.11 -2.48
C ASN A 1058 -94.82 -39.12 -2.13
N LEU A 1059 -95.12 -40.41 -2.00
CA LEU A 1059 -95.25 -41.38 -3.08
C LEU A 1059 -94.11 -41.34 -4.09
N GLY A 1060 -93.38 -42.44 -4.12
CA GLY A 1060 -92.44 -42.81 -5.19
C GLY A 1060 -91.26 -43.54 -4.57
N ARG A 1061 -91.29 -44.88 -4.44
CA ARG A 1061 -90.88 -45.81 -5.52
C ARG A 1061 -89.58 -45.32 -6.18
N ARG A 1062 -88.54 -46.12 -6.32
CA ARG A 1062 -88.43 -47.58 -6.43
C ARG A 1062 -86.92 -47.82 -6.56
N ASP A 1063 -86.39 -48.80 -5.82
CA ASP A 1063 -85.72 -50.00 -6.38
C ASP A 1063 -84.32 -49.73 -6.98
N PRO A 1064 -83.45 -50.75 -6.98
CA PRO A 1064 -82.26 -50.89 -6.13
C PRO A 1064 -81.03 -50.07 -6.51
#